data_AF-A0A485BMW7-F1
#
_entry.id   AF-A0A485BMW7-F1
#
_cell.length_a   1.000
_cell.length_b   1.000
_cell.length_c   1.000
_cell.angle_alpha   90.00
_cell.angle_beta   90.00
_cell.angle_gamma   90.00
#
_symmetry.space_group_name_H-M   'P 1'
#
loop_
_entity.id
_entity.type
_entity.pdbx_description
1 polymer ?
#
loop_
_entity_poly.entity_id
_entity_poly.type
_entity_poly.pdbx_seq_one_letter_code
_entity_poly.pdbx_strand_id
1 'polypeptide(L)'
;MGDIMRPVPFEELLTRIFDEYQHHRSIFGIPEQQFYIPVTSRRLSVFGECCATPIGPAAGPHTQLAQNIITSWLTGGRFIELKTVQILDRLELEKPCIDAEDECFNTEWSTEFTLLKAWDEYLKAWFILHLLEEIFPFTPSKSGKSFIFNMSVGYNLDGIKQPPMQQFIDNMIDAAFHPKFEQYRDTLSRWTHSDRFVIGNQLEDIRPQLATLAQRIPSRLVSGVTLSTMHGCPPDEIEAICRYMLEEKGLNTFVKLNPTLLGYPRVREILDTCGFSYIGLNEESFDHDLKIDQALEMLHRLMALAKERRLGFGVKLTNTLGTINRKGALPGDEMYMSGRALFPLAINVAALLSREFDGRLPISYSGGASQLTIREIFETGIRPITMATDLLKPGGYLRLSACMRELEQASGWDLQQVDVPRLSALAEKAISMEYTQKHWKSPDRIEVAEPLPLTDCYVAPCVSACAIKQDIPEYIRLMGEQRYADALELIYQRNALPAITGHICDHQCQSNCTRLDYDSSLNIRELKKIALEKGWEEYRRRWHRPAGSGSLNPVAVIGAGPAGLAAGYFLARAGYPVTLFEREANAGGVVRNIIPRFRIPGELIQHDIDFVVNHGVNIVYGCDPQLTIEKLRGEGYRYVLVGTGTDKNSGVSLGGDNRNVRKSLQFLREYNRGETLNLGKQVVVIGAGNTAMDCARAALRVPGVEKATIVYRRSLQEMPAWREEYEEAQRDGVAFEFLSNPEQFYADGTLTVRVMALGDADEKGRRRPLATGQTRTLRADTVITAIGEQQDVAALAAMGIPLDDSGWPAADPTGETTLPGVFLIGDVQRGPSSIVSAIGNARRAADAILARENIANHHQHKRWNNVDPADIYQRKGTIAIAEVTRDRREAFVAQEAERCLECNYVCSKCVDVCPNRANVSIAVPGFQNRYQTLHLDAYCNECGNCAQFCPWQGKPYKDKITVFSLAQDFANSSNPGFFVEDDSVHVRQNEHTWLLKIDDSGHIADVPPAVTDLCRIISHVHRNHRYLLGGVEA
;
A
#
# COMPACT_ATOMS: atom_id res chain seq x y z
N MET A 1 2.59 -26.78 -9.79
CA MET A 1 2.76 -26.02 -8.54
C MET A 1 1.80 -26.63 -7.54
N GLY A 2 2.23 -26.82 -6.29
CA GLY A 2 1.35 -27.25 -5.22
C GLY A 2 0.71 -26.02 -4.61
N ASP A 3 -0.40 -25.54 -5.16
CA ASP A 3 -1.27 -24.54 -4.50
C ASP A 3 -2.02 -25.12 -3.29
N ILE A 4 -1.45 -26.17 -2.69
CA ILE A 4 -2.07 -27.04 -1.70
C ILE A 4 -1.35 -26.83 -0.38
N MET A 5 -2.06 -26.25 0.59
CA MET A 5 -1.54 -26.20 1.95
C MET A 5 -1.44 -27.62 2.54
N ARG A 6 -0.32 -27.89 3.19
CA ARG A 6 0.00 -29.13 3.88
C ARG A 6 -0.06 -28.89 5.40
N PRO A 7 -0.91 -29.64 6.15
CA PRO A 7 -0.90 -29.59 7.60
C PRO A 7 0.47 -29.96 8.17
N VAL A 8 0.88 -29.29 9.25
CA VAL A 8 2.11 -29.62 9.98
C VAL A 8 1.76 -30.60 11.10
N PRO A 9 2.49 -31.71 11.27
CA PRO A 9 2.30 -32.60 12.41
C PRO A 9 2.44 -31.86 13.74
N PHE A 10 1.69 -32.27 14.76
CA PHE A 10 1.66 -31.57 16.06
C PHE A 10 3.05 -31.42 16.72
N GLU A 11 3.84 -32.48 16.71
CA GLU A 11 5.20 -32.47 17.29
C GLU A 11 6.16 -31.58 16.49
N GLU A 12 6.05 -31.55 15.16
CA GLU A 12 6.83 -30.63 14.30
C GLU A 12 6.43 -29.16 14.54
N LEU A 13 5.15 -28.89 14.79
CA LEU A 13 4.67 -27.54 15.11
C LEU A 13 5.23 -27.05 16.46
N LEU A 14 5.32 -27.93 17.47
CA LEU A 14 5.97 -27.63 18.75
C LEU A 14 7.47 -27.35 18.54
N THR A 15 8.18 -28.21 17.80
CA THR A 15 9.59 -28.00 17.44
C THR A 15 9.78 -26.64 16.78
N ARG A 16 8.94 -26.30 15.81
CA ARG A 16 9.01 -25.01 15.14
C ARG A 16 8.85 -23.82 16.08
N ILE A 17 7.87 -23.86 16.97
CA ILE A 17 7.61 -22.76 17.92
C ILE A 17 8.81 -22.57 18.85
N PHE A 18 9.28 -23.65 19.48
CA PHE A 18 10.26 -23.55 20.55
C PHE A 18 11.69 -23.45 20.06
N ASP A 19 12.04 -24.09 18.94
CA ASP A 19 13.36 -23.89 18.33
C ASP A 19 13.49 -22.46 17.80
N GLU A 20 12.47 -21.91 17.14
CA GLU A 20 12.48 -20.51 16.71
C GLU A 20 12.61 -19.56 17.91
N TYR A 21 11.83 -19.80 18.97
CA TYR A 21 11.86 -18.96 20.16
C TYR A 21 13.21 -18.99 20.88
N GLN A 22 13.85 -20.16 20.99
CA GLN A 22 15.18 -20.29 21.59
C GLN A 22 16.27 -19.55 20.80
N HIS A 23 16.24 -19.62 19.47
CA HIS A 23 17.29 -19.05 18.63
C HIS A 23 17.07 -17.55 18.33
N HIS A 24 15.81 -17.10 18.26
CA HIS A 24 15.47 -15.79 17.72
C HIS A 24 14.55 -14.95 18.60
N ARG A 25 14.05 -15.50 19.72
CA ARG A 25 13.04 -14.84 20.56
C ARG A 25 11.83 -14.38 19.74
N SER A 26 11.39 -15.24 18.82
CA SER A 26 10.20 -15.03 18.00
C SER A 26 9.40 -16.32 17.86
N ILE A 27 8.11 -16.20 17.58
CA ILE A 27 7.25 -17.34 17.23
C ILE A 27 6.56 -17.00 15.91
N PHE A 28 6.73 -17.89 14.91
CA PHE A 28 6.27 -17.70 13.54
C PHE A 28 6.64 -16.33 12.97
N GLY A 29 7.81 -15.80 13.31
CA GLY A 29 8.34 -14.51 12.89
C GLY A 29 7.71 -13.28 13.56
N ILE A 30 6.94 -13.45 14.64
CA ILE A 30 6.55 -12.36 15.54
C ILE A 30 7.57 -12.29 16.68
N PRO A 31 8.37 -11.22 16.79
CA PRO A 31 9.30 -11.02 17.91
C PRO A 31 8.57 -10.95 19.26
N GLU A 32 9.19 -11.46 20.31
CA GLU A 32 8.65 -11.45 21.68
C GLU A 32 8.25 -10.05 22.16
N GLN A 33 9.00 -9.01 21.76
CA GLN A 33 8.71 -7.62 22.13
C GLN A 33 7.42 -7.09 21.49
N GLN A 34 6.87 -7.79 20.50
CA GLN A 34 5.61 -7.48 19.84
C GLN A 34 4.45 -8.36 20.31
N PHE A 35 4.68 -9.31 21.22
CA PHE A 35 3.58 -10.06 21.82
C PHE A 35 2.69 -9.12 22.63
N TYR A 36 1.38 -9.25 22.45
CA TYR A 36 0.41 -8.41 23.15
C TYR A 36 0.19 -8.93 24.57
N ILE A 37 0.49 -8.09 25.55
CA ILE A 37 0.24 -8.32 26.97
C ILE A 37 -0.76 -7.23 27.43
N PRO A 38 -1.97 -7.59 27.91
CA PRO A 38 -2.94 -6.62 28.39
C PRO A 38 -2.40 -5.80 29.56
N VAL A 39 -2.59 -4.47 29.53
CA VAL A 39 -2.19 -3.59 30.63
C VAL A 39 -3.09 -3.76 31.86
N THR A 40 -4.36 -4.13 31.66
CA THR A 40 -5.35 -4.35 32.73
C THR A 40 -5.96 -5.74 32.65
N SER A 41 -6.35 -6.28 33.81
CA SER A 41 -6.96 -7.61 33.96
C SER A 41 -8.46 -7.65 33.63
N ARG A 42 -8.92 -6.82 32.68
CA ARG A 42 -10.33 -6.84 32.24
C ARG A 42 -10.62 -8.10 31.43
N ARG A 43 -11.83 -8.65 31.58
CA ARG A 43 -12.30 -9.79 30.80
C ARG A 43 -13.64 -9.46 30.17
N LEU A 44 -13.85 -9.97 28.96
CA LEU A 44 -15.12 -9.92 28.27
C LEU A 44 -15.84 -11.26 28.44
N SER A 45 -17.14 -11.23 28.73
CA SER A 45 -18.01 -12.41 28.64
C SER A 45 -18.75 -12.40 27.29
N VAL A 46 -18.69 -13.50 26.57
CA VAL A 46 -19.50 -13.77 25.37
C VAL A 46 -20.29 -15.04 25.63
N PHE A 47 -21.60 -14.91 25.81
CA PHE A 47 -22.51 -16.01 26.14
C PHE A 47 -22.05 -16.89 27.33
N GLY A 48 -21.41 -16.29 28.32
CA GLY A 48 -20.94 -16.97 29.53
C GLY A 48 -19.51 -17.51 29.45
N GLU A 49 -18.88 -17.53 28.27
CA GLU A 49 -17.45 -17.79 28.13
C GLU A 49 -16.65 -16.49 28.26
N CYS A 50 -15.46 -16.55 28.85
CA CYS A 50 -14.60 -15.39 29.05
C CYS A 50 -13.42 -15.37 28.08
N CYS A 51 -13.12 -14.20 27.51
CA CYS A 51 -11.87 -13.92 26.80
C CYS A 51 -11.19 -12.65 27.35
N ALA A 52 -9.87 -12.58 27.26
CA ALA A 52 -9.07 -11.48 27.81
C ALA A 52 -9.13 -10.21 26.93
N THR A 53 -9.47 -10.35 25.65
CA THR A 53 -9.66 -9.22 24.75
C THR A 53 -10.99 -9.35 23.99
N PRO A 54 -11.67 -8.24 23.68
CA PRO A 54 -12.94 -8.26 22.96
C PRO A 54 -12.78 -8.43 21.44
N ILE A 55 -11.55 -8.65 20.95
CA ILE A 55 -11.25 -8.73 19.52
C ILE A 55 -10.65 -10.06 19.11
N GLY A 56 -10.65 -10.33 17.81
CA GLY A 56 -9.84 -11.37 17.21
C GLY A 56 -10.04 -11.50 15.71
N PRO A 57 -9.51 -12.57 15.08
CA PRO A 57 -9.68 -12.78 13.65
C PRO A 57 -11.10 -13.27 13.34
N ALA A 58 -11.65 -12.82 12.21
CA ALA A 58 -12.92 -13.32 11.68
C ALA A 58 -12.71 -14.66 10.97
N ALA A 59 -13.81 -15.37 10.67
CA ALA A 59 -13.76 -16.57 9.81
C ALA A 59 -13.15 -16.20 8.44
N GLY A 60 -11.90 -16.58 8.23
CA GLY A 60 -11.08 -16.09 7.13
C GLY A 60 -9.70 -16.75 7.12
N PRO A 61 -8.80 -16.33 6.21
CA PRO A 61 -7.51 -17.01 6.03
C PRO A 61 -6.66 -17.03 7.32
N HIS A 62 -6.80 -16.03 8.21
CA HIS A 62 -6.11 -15.96 9.51
C HIS A 62 -6.56 -17.00 10.55
N THR A 63 -7.57 -17.82 10.26
CA THR A 63 -8.04 -18.91 11.15
C THR A 63 -8.08 -20.28 10.49
N GLN A 64 -7.33 -20.48 9.40
CA GLN A 64 -7.33 -21.74 8.65
C GLN A 64 -6.27 -22.75 9.12
N LEU A 65 -5.08 -22.28 9.49
CA LEU A 65 -3.97 -23.11 9.97
C LEU A 65 -3.72 -22.86 11.45
N ALA A 66 -3.18 -23.85 12.16
CA ALA A 66 -2.86 -23.73 13.58
C ALA A 66 -1.92 -22.54 13.86
N GLN A 67 -0.88 -22.35 13.04
CA GLN A 67 0.02 -21.21 13.16
C GLN A 67 -0.67 -19.85 12.96
N ASN A 68 -1.71 -19.77 12.12
CA ASN A 68 -2.45 -18.54 11.89
C ASN A 68 -3.24 -18.14 13.14
N ILE A 69 -3.88 -19.14 13.77
CA ILE A 69 -4.60 -19.00 15.04
C ILE A 69 -3.65 -18.59 16.17
N ILE A 70 -2.50 -19.27 16.29
CA ILE A 70 -1.48 -18.96 17.30
C ILE A 70 -0.94 -17.54 17.11
N THR A 71 -0.66 -17.13 15.87
CA THR A 71 -0.16 -15.78 15.55
C THR A 71 -1.20 -14.70 15.88
N SER A 72 -2.48 -14.95 15.59
CA SER A 72 -3.58 -14.07 16.00
C SER A 72 -3.64 -13.91 17.52
N TRP A 73 -3.43 -14.99 18.25
CA TRP A 73 -3.40 -14.97 19.70
C TRP A 73 -2.15 -14.26 20.25
N LEU A 74 -0.96 -14.50 19.72
CA LEU A 74 0.25 -13.78 20.15
C LEU A 74 0.11 -12.26 20.01
N THR A 75 -0.68 -11.80 19.04
CA THR A 75 -0.89 -10.38 18.73
C THR A 75 -2.18 -9.79 19.33
N GLY A 76 -2.85 -10.52 20.23
CA GLY A 76 -3.94 -9.97 21.06
C GLY A 76 -5.36 -10.36 20.64
N GLY A 77 -5.53 -11.18 19.61
CA GLY A 77 -6.84 -11.79 19.29
C GLY A 77 -7.21 -12.88 20.29
N ARG A 78 -8.36 -12.75 20.97
CA ARG A 78 -8.84 -13.75 21.94
C ARG A 78 -10.24 -14.27 21.64
N PHE A 79 -11.03 -13.60 20.81
CA PHE A 79 -12.23 -14.19 20.21
C PHE A 79 -11.91 -14.67 18.80
N ILE A 80 -11.71 -15.97 18.64
CA ILE A 80 -11.20 -16.58 17.40
C ILE A 80 -12.37 -17.24 16.68
N GLU A 81 -12.82 -16.60 15.61
CA GLU A 81 -13.85 -17.14 14.75
C GLU A 81 -13.21 -18.05 13.69
N LEU A 82 -13.39 -19.36 13.86
CA LEU A 82 -12.72 -20.37 13.05
C LEU A 82 -13.24 -20.33 11.61
N LYS A 83 -12.38 -20.65 10.64
CA LYS A 83 -12.73 -20.60 9.22
C LYS A 83 -13.94 -21.50 8.93
N THR A 84 -14.88 -20.98 8.15
CA THR A 84 -16.12 -21.68 7.79
C THR A 84 -15.82 -22.98 7.07
N VAL A 85 -16.41 -24.07 7.54
CA VAL A 85 -16.29 -25.40 6.95
C VAL A 85 -17.53 -25.81 6.14
N GLN A 86 -17.33 -26.67 5.14
CA GLN A 86 -18.35 -27.22 4.25
C GLN A 86 -18.04 -28.69 3.92
N ILE A 87 -19.02 -29.45 3.42
CA ILE A 87 -18.86 -30.89 3.10
C ILE A 87 -18.01 -31.12 1.83
N LEU A 88 -17.88 -30.11 0.97
CA LEU A 88 -17.10 -30.22 -0.24
C LEU A 88 -15.62 -30.42 0.12
N ASP A 89 -15.16 -31.68 0.09
CA ASP A 89 -13.83 -32.10 0.56
C ASP A 89 -12.66 -31.49 -0.23
N ARG A 90 -12.91 -30.92 -1.42
CA ARG A 90 -11.92 -30.13 -2.17
C ARG A 90 -12.60 -29.08 -3.03
N LEU A 91 -12.38 -27.81 -2.70
CA LEU A 91 -12.79 -26.68 -3.53
C LEU A 91 -11.66 -26.38 -4.52
N GLU A 92 -11.91 -26.55 -5.81
CA GLU A 92 -11.05 -25.98 -6.84
C GLU A 92 -11.36 -24.49 -6.93
N LEU A 93 -10.47 -23.67 -6.34
CA LEU A 93 -10.59 -22.22 -6.32
C LEU A 93 -9.60 -21.63 -7.32
N GLU A 94 -10.09 -20.86 -8.27
CA GLU A 94 -9.23 -20.09 -9.14
C GLU A 94 -8.42 -19.07 -8.31
N LYS A 95 -7.13 -18.97 -8.59
CA LYS A 95 -6.17 -18.09 -7.89
C LYS A 95 -5.65 -17.01 -8.84
N PRO A 96 -5.31 -15.79 -8.35
CA PRO A 96 -5.36 -15.36 -6.96
C PRO A 96 -6.80 -15.16 -6.45
N CYS A 97 -7.04 -15.38 -5.16
CA CYS A 97 -8.37 -15.26 -4.55
C CYS A 97 -8.54 -14.05 -3.60
N ILE A 98 -7.49 -13.23 -3.43
CA ILE A 98 -7.49 -12.03 -2.55
C ILE A 98 -6.92 -10.81 -3.29
N ASP A 99 -7.66 -9.72 -3.28
CA ASP A 99 -7.21 -8.37 -3.66
C ASP A 99 -7.42 -7.42 -2.48
N ALA A 100 -6.39 -7.20 -1.66
CA ALA A 100 -6.47 -6.34 -0.47
C ALA A 100 -5.94 -4.90 -0.67
N GLU A 101 -5.72 -4.46 -1.92
CA GLU A 101 -5.07 -3.17 -2.22
C GLU A 101 -5.87 -1.94 -1.73
N ASP A 102 -7.19 -2.05 -1.69
CA ASP A 102 -8.07 -0.94 -1.32
C ASP A 102 -9.25 -1.40 -0.45
N GLU A 103 -10.43 -1.64 -1.05
CA GLU A 103 -11.65 -2.09 -0.36
C GLU A 103 -11.67 -3.57 0.01
N CYS A 104 -10.60 -4.28 -0.32
CA CYS A 104 -10.43 -5.71 -0.10
C CYS A 104 -11.55 -6.59 -0.68
N PHE A 105 -11.25 -7.23 -1.79
CA PHE A 105 -12.11 -8.20 -2.44
C PHE A 105 -11.53 -9.60 -2.30
N ASN A 106 -12.40 -10.60 -2.20
CA ASN A 106 -12.01 -12.00 -2.25
C ASN A 106 -13.05 -12.82 -3.01
N THR A 107 -12.66 -13.99 -3.50
CA THR A 107 -13.54 -14.97 -4.15
C THR A 107 -13.67 -16.26 -3.33
N GLU A 108 -12.89 -16.39 -2.25
CA GLU A 108 -12.87 -17.56 -1.38
C GLU A 108 -13.78 -17.38 -0.15
N TRP A 109 -14.73 -18.29 0.03
CA TRP A 109 -15.74 -18.23 1.11
C TRP A 109 -15.62 -19.29 2.21
N SER A 110 -14.78 -20.32 2.07
CA SER A 110 -14.68 -21.46 3.00
C SER A 110 -13.27 -22.05 3.02
N THR A 111 -13.00 -22.93 3.99
CA THR A 111 -11.67 -23.54 4.13
C THR A 111 -11.32 -24.42 2.93
N GLU A 112 -10.04 -24.44 2.55
CA GLU A 112 -9.52 -25.36 1.53
C GLU A 112 -9.27 -26.77 2.09
N PHE A 113 -9.38 -26.95 3.41
CA PHE A 113 -9.20 -28.24 4.06
C PHE A 113 -10.49 -29.05 4.11
N THR A 114 -10.33 -30.38 4.05
CA THR A 114 -11.40 -31.31 4.45
C THR A 114 -11.82 -31.03 5.89
N LEU A 115 -13.04 -31.45 6.26
CA LEU A 115 -13.55 -31.31 7.63
C LEU A 115 -12.58 -31.87 8.68
N LEU A 116 -11.99 -33.04 8.40
CA LEU A 116 -11.04 -33.68 9.31
C LEU A 116 -9.74 -32.88 9.44
N LYS A 117 -9.19 -32.37 8.33
CA LYS A 117 -7.96 -31.57 8.35
C LYS A 117 -8.18 -30.22 9.07
N ALA A 118 -9.31 -29.56 8.81
CA ALA A 118 -9.67 -28.32 9.49
C ALA A 118 -9.82 -28.51 11.01
N TRP A 119 -10.56 -29.55 11.43
CA TRP A 119 -10.69 -29.90 12.84
C TRP A 119 -9.35 -30.19 13.50
N ASP A 120 -8.46 -30.91 12.82
CA ASP A 120 -7.13 -31.24 13.32
C ASP A 120 -6.27 -30.00 13.58
N GLU A 121 -6.28 -29.03 12.65
CA GLU A 121 -5.59 -27.74 12.85
C GLU A 121 -6.13 -26.97 14.06
N TYR A 122 -7.45 -27.01 14.29
CA TYR A 122 -8.06 -26.38 15.45
C TYR A 122 -7.67 -27.09 16.75
N LEU A 123 -7.58 -28.41 16.74
CA LEU A 123 -7.11 -29.19 17.88
C LEU A 123 -5.63 -28.91 18.20
N LYS A 124 -4.76 -28.83 17.18
CA LYS A 124 -3.34 -28.44 17.36
C LYS A 124 -3.23 -27.08 18.04
N ALA A 125 -3.95 -26.09 17.50
CA ALA A 125 -3.97 -24.73 18.05
C ALA A 125 -4.49 -24.74 19.50
N TRP A 126 -5.54 -25.51 19.81
CA TRP A 126 -6.09 -25.61 21.17
C TRP A 126 -5.04 -26.03 22.19
N PHE A 127 -4.33 -27.14 21.95
CA PHE A 127 -3.29 -27.63 22.85
C PHE A 127 -2.12 -26.64 22.97
N ILE A 128 -1.68 -26.05 21.86
CA ILE A 128 -0.56 -25.10 21.87
C ILE A 128 -0.92 -23.82 22.60
N LEU A 129 -2.12 -23.25 22.41
CA LEU A 129 -2.52 -22.04 23.11
C LEU A 129 -2.58 -22.26 24.63
N HIS A 130 -3.05 -23.42 25.10
CA HIS A 130 -2.98 -23.78 26.51
C HIS A 130 -1.54 -23.90 27.04
N LEU A 131 -0.62 -24.42 26.24
CA LEU A 131 0.81 -24.46 26.57
C LEU A 131 1.42 -23.06 26.63
N LEU A 132 1.18 -22.23 25.62
CA LEU A 132 1.71 -20.87 25.56
C LEU A 132 1.14 -20.00 26.69
N GLU A 133 -0.13 -20.17 27.06
CA GLU A 133 -0.75 -19.44 28.17
C GLU A 133 -0.16 -19.82 29.54
N GLU A 134 0.33 -21.06 29.70
CA GLU A 134 1.01 -21.48 30.92
C GLU A 134 2.45 -20.91 31.01
N ILE A 135 3.14 -20.87 29.86
CA ILE A 135 4.54 -20.42 29.72
C ILE A 135 4.67 -18.89 29.80
N PHE A 136 3.81 -18.16 29.10
CA PHE A 136 3.94 -16.72 28.93
C PHE A 136 2.94 -15.95 29.80
N PRO A 137 3.32 -14.79 30.38
CA PRO A 137 2.48 -14.01 31.28
C PRO A 137 1.43 -13.16 30.52
N PHE A 138 0.64 -13.75 29.62
CA PHE A 138 -0.34 -13.01 28.81
C PHE A 138 -1.65 -12.68 29.53
N THR A 139 -1.83 -13.16 30.75
CA THR A 139 -2.95 -12.77 31.62
C THR A 139 -2.43 -12.40 33.00
N PRO A 140 -2.88 -11.26 33.59
CA PRO A 140 -2.47 -10.90 34.95
C PRO A 140 -3.02 -11.85 36.04
N SER A 141 -3.97 -12.73 35.68
CA SER A 141 -4.54 -13.77 36.54
C SER A 141 -4.69 -15.07 35.75
N LYS A 142 -4.08 -16.17 36.23
CA LYS A 142 -4.19 -17.52 35.63
C LYS A 142 -5.55 -18.22 35.88
N SER A 143 -6.62 -17.47 36.12
CA SER A 143 -7.95 -18.02 36.40
C SER A 143 -8.67 -18.46 35.12
N GLY A 144 -8.31 -19.61 34.56
CA GLY A 144 -8.93 -20.22 33.36
C GLY A 144 -8.51 -19.57 32.03
N LYS A 145 -8.90 -20.20 30.90
CA LYS A 145 -8.44 -19.85 29.55
C LYS A 145 -8.66 -18.37 29.18
N SER A 146 -7.75 -17.78 28.41
CA SER A 146 -7.83 -16.38 27.97
C SER A 146 -8.60 -16.15 26.68
N PHE A 147 -9.02 -17.21 25.98
CA PHE A 147 -9.54 -17.14 24.61
C PHE A 147 -10.78 -18.01 24.41
N ILE A 148 -11.53 -17.69 23.35
CA ILE A 148 -12.73 -18.41 22.91
C ILE A 148 -12.53 -18.84 21.47
N PHE A 149 -12.76 -20.12 21.19
CA PHE A 149 -12.99 -20.60 19.83
C PHE A 149 -14.49 -20.57 19.56
N ASN A 150 -14.87 -19.94 18.45
CA ASN A 150 -16.25 -19.93 17.97
C ASN A 150 -16.25 -20.60 16.60
N MET A 151 -16.91 -21.75 16.49
CA MET A 151 -16.93 -22.49 15.22
C MET A 151 -17.71 -21.71 14.16
N SER A 152 -17.38 -21.86 12.88
CA SER A 152 -18.20 -21.33 11.78
C SER A 152 -18.63 -22.45 10.86
N VAL A 153 -19.94 -22.55 10.61
CA VAL A 153 -20.54 -23.57 9.75
C VAL A 153 -21.37 -22.88 8.68
N GLY A 154 -21.22 -23.29 7.41
CA GLY A 154 -21.92 -22.67 6.28
C GLY A 154 -22.47 -23.69 5.29
N TYR A 155 -23.68 -24.19 5.55
CA TYR A 155 -24.40 -25.09 4.65
C TYR A 155 -25.90 -25.07 4.98
N ASN A 156 -26.73 -25.71 4.14
CA ASN A 156 -28.13 -25.96 4.47
C ASN A 156 -28.27 -27.00 5.60
N LEU A 157 -29.45 -27.09 6.22
CA LEU A 157 -29.73 -27.98 7.35
C LEU A 157 -29.47 -29.44 7.00
N ASP A 158 -29.85 -29.86 5.79
CA ASP A 158 -29.65 -31.23 5.32
C ASP A 158 -28.17 -31.62 5.30
N GLY A 159 -27.29 -30.74 4.81
CA GLY A 159 -25.86 -31.00 4.87
C GLY A 159 -25.30 -30.88 6.29
N ILE A 160 -25.78 -29.94 7.11
CA ILE A 160 -25.39 -29.89 8.52
C ILE A 160 -25.65 -31.22 9.21
N LYS A 161 -26.75 -31.90 8.88
CA LYS A 161 -27.12 -33.22 9.41
C LYS A 161 -26.36 -34.39 8.80
N GLN A 162 -25.54 -34.18 7.77
CA GLN A 162 -24.76 -35.27 7.17
C GLN A 162 -23.71 -35.81 8.15
N PRO A 163 -23.43 -37.13 8.15
CA PRO A 163 -22.53 -37.74 9.12
C PRO A 163 -21.14 -37.09 9.24
N PRO A 164 -20.44 -36.69 8.15
CA PRO A 164 -19.13 -36.04 8.26
C PRO A 164 -19.19 -34.68 8.97
N MET A 165 -20.23 -33.88 8.70
CA MET A 165 -20.42 -32.58 9.34
C MET A 165 -20.83 -32.73 10.80
N GLN A 166 -21.68 -33.73 11.10
CA GLN A 166 -22.03 -34.07 12.48
C GLN A 166 -20.79 -34.50 13.28
N GLN A 167 -19.95 -35.36 12.71
CA GLN A 167 -18.69 -35.75 13.33
C GLN A 167 -17.78 -34.54 13.59
N PHE A 168 -17.66 -33.62 12.63
CA PHE A 168 -16.92 -32.36 12.82
C PHE A 168 -17.48 -31.54 13.98
N ILE A 169 -18.79 -31.27 13.98
CA ILE A 169 -19.47 -30.47 15.02
C ILE A 169 -19.30 -31.13 16.39
N ASP A 170 -19.54 -32.42 16.49
CA ASP A 170 -19.47 -33.16 17.74
C ASP A 170 -18.04 -33.19 18.29
N ASN A 171 -17.03 -33.38 17.44
CA ASN A 171 -15.63 -33.31 17.85
C ASN A 171 -15.18 -31.89 18.24
N MET A 172 -15.80 -30.84 17.69
CA MET A 172 -15.56 -29.45 18.13
C MET A 172 -16.23 -29.17 19.49
N ILE A 173 -17.42 -29.72 19.73
CA ILE A 173 -18.10 -29.62 21.02
C ILE A 173 -17.33 -30.39 22.10
N ASP A 174 -16.92 -31.62 21.83
CA ASP A 174 -16.18 -32.44 22.78
C ASP A 174 -15.31 -33.49 22.08
N ALA A 175 -13.99 -33.31 22.15
CA ALA A 175 -13.02 -34.20 21.53
C ALA A 175 -12.60 -35.38 22.43
N ALA A 176 -13.19 -35.56 23.63
CA ALA A 176 -12.70 -36.51 24.64
C ALA A 176 -12.57 -37.96 24.13
N PHE A 177 -13.45 -38.36 23.21
CA PHE A 177 -13.49 -39.72 22.66
C PHE A 177 -12.72 -39.86 21.35
N HIS A 178 -12.20 -38.77 20.78
CA HIS A 178 -11.44 -38.84 19.54
C HIS A 178 -9.99 -39.27 19.83
N PRO A 179 -9.44 -40.30 19.17
CA PRO A 179 -8.09 -40.82 19.46
C PRO A 179 -6.97 -39.78 19.40
N LYS A 180 -7.08 -38.82 18.46
CA LYS A 180 -6.11 -37.71 18.34
C LYS A 180 -6.04 -36.81 19.58
N PHE A 181 -7.13 -36.64 20.35
CA PHE A 181 -7.09 -35.85 21.58
C PHE A 181 -6.12 -36.46 22.59
N GLU A 182 -6.23 -37.77 22.79
CA GLU A 182 -5.32 -38.53 23.65
C GLU A 182 -3.88 -38.49 23.11
N GLN A 183 -3.71 -38.68 21.80
CA GLN A 183 -2.40 -38.61 21.16
C GLN A 183 -1.68 -37.27 21.41
N TYR A 184 -2.42 -36.14 21.31
CA TYR A 184 -1.85 -34.81 21.56
C TYR A 184 -1.58 -34.57 23.03
N ARG A 185 -2.43 -35.11 23.91
CA ARG A 185 -2.18 -35.12 25.36
C ARG A 185 -0.90 -35.86 25.72
N ASP A 186 -0.70 -37.06 25.18
CA ASP A 186 0.50 -37.85 25.40
C ASP A 186 1.76 -37.17 24.85
N THR A 187 1.64 -36.61 23.63
CA THR A 187 2.75 -35.87 23.01
C THR A 187 3.13 -34.65 23.83
N LEU A 188 2.17 -33.84 24.26
CA LEU A 188 2.41 -32.68 25.12
C LEU A 188 2.96 -33.09 26.48
N SER A 189 2.48 -34.19 27.06
CA SER A 189 2.98 -34.73 28.32
C SER A 189 4.46 -35.10 28.19
N ARG A 190 4.86 -35.82 27.13
CA ARG A 190 6.27 -36.13 26.86
C ARG A 190 7.14 -34.87 26.76
N TRP A 191 6.66 -33.85 26.06
CA TRP A 191 7.35 -32.58 25.89
C TRP A 191 7.53 -31.84 27.23
N THR A 192 6.44 -31.65 27.97
CA THR A 192 6.45 -30.91 29.25
C THR A 192 7.23 -31.61 30.37
N HIS A 193 7.44 -32.92 30.29
CA HIS A 193 8.29 -33.68 31.22
C HIS A 193 9.76 -33.77 30.77
N SER A 194 10.08 -33.37 29.53
CA SER A 194 11.43 -33.45 28.99
C SER A 194 12.32 -32.35 29.57
N ASP A 195 13.46 -32.74 30.17
CA ASP A 195 14.45 -31.76 30.64
C ASP A 195 15.00 -30.90 29.51
N ARG A 196 15.12 -31.45 28.29
CA ARG A 196 15.52 -30.66 27.12
C ARG A 196 14.56 -29.50 26.86
N PHE A 197 13.26 -29.74 26.98
CA PHE A 197 12.26 -28.72 26.75
C PHE A 197 12.21 -27.71 27.90
N VAL A 198 12.14 -28.20 29.15
CA VAL A 198 11.99 -27.34 30.33
C VAL A 198 13.22 -26.47 30.55
N ILE A 199 14.42 -27.07 30.57
CA ILE A 199 15.68 -26.34 30.79
C ILE A 199 16.02 -25.48 29.57
N GLY A 200 15.84 -26.02 28.36
CA GLY A 200 16.13 -25.29 27.12
C GLY A 200 15.31 -24.01 26.94
N ASN A 201 14.11 -23.94 27.53
CA ASN A 201 13.24 -22.77 27.48
C ASN A 201 13.20 -21.97 28.81
N GLN A 202 14.05 -22.30 29.79
CA GLN A 202 14.12 -21.63 31.10
C GLN A 202 12.77 -21.66 31.86
N LEU A 203 12.13 -22.83 31.91
CA LEU A 203 10.79 -23.04 32.47
C LEU A 203 10.81 -23.81 33.79
N GLU A 204 11.96 -23.92 34.46
CA GLU A 204 12.14 -24.72 35.68
C GLU A 204 11.19 -24.29 36.80
N ASP A 205 10.97 -22.98 36.95
CA ASP A 205 10.10 -22.40 37.99
C ASP A 205 8.63 -22.80 37.84
N ILE A 206 8.19 -23.13 36.62
CA ILE A 206 6.81 -23.54 36.32
C ILE A 206 6.68 -25.04 36.00
N ARG A 207 7.73 -25.84 36.25
CA ARG A 207 7.75 -27.28 35.98
C ARG A 207 6.56 -28.03 36.61
N PRO A 208 6.14 -27.79 37.86
CA PRO A 208 4.97 -28.47 38.44
C PRO A 208 3.67 -28.18 37.67
N GLN A 209 3.49 -26.96 37.19
CA GLN A 209 2.33 -26.54 36.41
C GLN A 209 2.33 -27.20 35.02
N LEU A 210 3.51 -27.26 34.39
CA LEU A 210 3.70 -27.92 33.08
C LEU A 210 3.46 -29.43 33.16
N ALA A 211 3.97 -30.10 34.20
CA ALA A 211 3.82 -31.55 34.38
C ALA A 211 2.37 -32.03 34.43
N THR A 212 1.43 -31.16 34.84
CA THR A 212 -0.01 -31.47 34.92
C THR A 212 -0.82 -30.81 33.80
N LEU A 213 -0.19 -30.01 32.93
CA LEU A 213 -0.90 -29.20 31.94
C LEU A 213 -1.70 -30.06 30.97
N ALA A 214 -1.09 -31.12 30.42
CA ALA A 214 -1.73 -31.95 29.40
C ALA A 214 -3.06 -32.54 29.89
N GLN A 215 -3.15 -32.92 31.18
CA GLN A 215 -4.36 -33.47 31.79
C GLN A 215 -5.40 -32.39 32.14
N ARG A 216 -4.98 -31.12 32.28
CA ARG A 216 -5.88 -29.98 32.56
C ARG A 216 -6.51 -29.39 31.31
N ILE A 217 -6.02 -29.72 30.11
CA ILE A 217 -6.56 -29.21 28.86
C ILE A 217 -7.98 -29.77 28.66
N PRO A 218 -9.01 -28.92 28.57
CA PRO A 218 -10.39 -29.36 28.39
C PRO A 218 -10.59 -29.96 27.00
N SER A 219 -11.43 -31.00 26.92
CA SER A 219 -11.84 -31.64 25.67
C SER A 219 -12.91 -30.87 24.90
N ARG A 220 -13.59 -29.93 25.57
CA ARG A 220 -14.58 -29.04 24.96
C ARG A 220 -13.90 -27.82 24.35
N LEU A 221 -13.77 -27.81 23.02
CA LEU A 221 -13.10 -26.72 22.30
C LEU A 221 -14.02 -25.50 22.15
N VAL A 222 -15.31 -25.72 21.89
CA VAL A 222 -16.28 -24.63 21.65
C VAL A 222 -17.57 -24.81 22.43
N SER A 223 -18.22 -23.70 22.77
CA SER A 223 -19.62 -23.67 23.23
C SER A 223 -20.50 -22.77 22.35
N GLY A 224 -19.96 -22.26 21.24
CA GLY A 224 -20.65 -21.35 20.34
C GLY A 224 -20.36 -21.59 18.86
N VAL A 225 -21.32 -21.22 18.02
CA VAL A 225 -21.27 -21.29 16.55
C VAL A 225 -21.71 -19.97 15.92
N THR A 226 -20.98 -19.50 14.89
CA THR A 226 -21.50 -18.56 13.90
C THR A 226 -22.01 -19.34 12.69
N LEU A 227 -23.27 -19.10 12.32
CA LEU A 227 -23.86 -19.64 11.12
C LEU A 227 -23.63 -18.68 9.95
N SER A 228 -22.90 -19.15 8.95
CA SER A 228 -22.70 -18.45 7.68
C SER A 228 -23.83 -18.83 6.71
N THR A 229 -24.74 -17.90 6.45
CA THR A 229 -25.84 -18.10 5.51
C THR A 229 -25.35 -17.87 4.09
N MET A 230 -25.74 -18.75 3.16
CA MET A 230 -25.45 -18.56 1.73
C MET A 230 -26.34 -17.44 1.17
N HIS A 231 -25.87 -16.73 0.15
CA HIS A 231 -26.72 -15.79 -0.59
C HIS A 231 -27.95 -16.52 -1.14
N GLY A 232 -29.12 -15.90 -0.98
CA GLY A 232 -30.40 -16.51 -1.35
C GLY A 232 -30.90 -17.63 -0.44
N CYS A 233 -30.29 -17.84 0.75
CA CYS A 233 -30.78 -18.84 1.70
C CYS A 233 -32.16 -18.42 2.26
N PRO A 234 -33.20 -19.28 2.14
CA PRO A 234 -34.53 -18.96 2.64
C PRO A 234 -34.57 -18.68 4.15
N PRO A 235 -35.42 -17.73 4.63
CA PRO A 235 -35.49 -17.39 6.05
C PRO A 235 -35.84 -18.58 6.97
N ASP A 236 -36.74 -19.45 6.52
CA ASP A 236 -37.16 -20.65 7.22
C ASP A 236 -36.01 -21.67 7.36
N GLU A 237 -35.15 -21.76 6.35
CA GLU A 237 -33.94 -22.57 6.39
C GLU A 237 -32.94 -22.03 7.43
N ILE A 238 -32.72 -20.71 7.45
CA ILE A 238 -31.85 -20.03 8.43
C ILE A 238 -32.37 -20.29 9.85
N GLU A 239 -33.67 -20.10 10.07
CA GLU A 239 -34.31 -20.34 11.36
C GLU A 239 -34.18 -21.81 11.77
N ALA A 240 -34.44 -22.75 10.87
CA ALA A 240 -34.36 -24.18 11.15
C ALA A 240 -32.95 -24.61 11.58
N ILE A 241 -31.91 -24.08 10.95
CA ILE A 241 -30.52 -24.32 11.35
C ILE A 241 -30.24 -23.74 12.74
N CYS A 242 -30.64 -22.49 13.00
CA CYS A 242 -30.46 -21.86 14.31
C CYS A 242 -31.16 -22.66 15.42
N ARG A 243 -32.41 -23.09 15.17
CA ARG A 243 -33.16 -23.93 16.12
C ARG A 243 -32.44 -25.25 16.36
N TYR A 244 -31.95 -25.92 15.31
CA TYR A 244 -31.19 -27.16 15.44
C TYR A 244 -29.93 -26.99 16.31
N MET A 245 -29.18 -25.90 16.14
CA MET A 245 -28.00 -25.62 16.96
C MET A 245 -28.34 -25.36 18.43
N LEU A 246 -29.44 -24.64 18.70
CA LEU A 246 -29.90 -24.33 20.06
C LEU A 246 -30.53 -25.53 20.77
N GLU A 247 -31.35 -26.32 20.07
CA GLU A 247 -32.15 -27.39 20.66
C GLU A 247 -31.40 -28.72 20.70
N GLU A 248 -30.81 -29.13 19.57
CA GLU A 248 -30.22 -30.47 19.42
C GLU A 248 -28.73 -30.48 19.77
N LYS A 249 -27.99 -29.42 19.40
CA LYS A 249 -26.55 -29.31 19.69
C LYS A 249 -26.23 -28.57 20.98
N GLY A 250 -27.19 -27.81 21.53
CA GLY A 250 -27.00 -27.06 22.77
C GLY A 250 -25.92 -25.98 22.68
N LEU A 251 -25.77 -25.36 21.52
CA LEU A 251 -24.73 -24.36 21.23
C LEU A 251 -25.28 -22.93 21.29
N ASN A 252 -24.49 -22.03 21.88
CA ASN A 252 -24.75 -20.60 21.73
C ASN A 252 -24.59 -20.22 20.24
N THR A 253 -25.50 -19.40 19.70
CA THR A 253 -25.60 -19.25 18.25
C THR A 253 -25.58 -17.78 17.84
N PHE A 254 -24.63 -17.41 16.99
CA PHE A 254 -24.69 -16.20 16.18
C PHE A 254 -25.17 -16.54 14.78
N VAL A 255 -26.12 -15.78 14.24
CA VAL A 255 -26.49 -15.87 12.81
C VAL A 255 -25.89 -14.69 12.03
N LYS A 256 -25.19 -14.98 10.94
CA LYS A 256 -24.60 -13.96 10.08
C LYS A 256 -25.68 -13.25 9.26
N LEU A 257 -25.67 -11.92 9.31
CA LEU A 257 -26.60 -11.06 8.56
C LEU A 257 -25.84 -10.08 7.65
N ASN A 258 -26.35 -9.92 6.44
CA ASN A 258 -25.74 -9.12 5.37
C ASN A 258 -26.37 -7.72 5.24
N PRO A 259 -25.68 -6.74 4.63
CA PRO A 259 -26.21 -5.40 4.44
C PRO A 259 -27.34 -5.32 3.42
N THR A 260 -27.63 -6.42 2.72
CA THR A 260 -28.80 -6.57 1.86
C THR A 260 -30.11 -6.31 2.63
N LEU A 261 -30.11 -6.45 3.97
CA LEU A 261 -31.22 -6.05 4.85
C LEU A 261 -31.60 -4.56 4.77
N LEU A 262 -30.70 -3.68 4.33
CA LEU A 262 -31.02 -2.26 4.11
C LEU A 262 -31.85 -2.05 2.82
N GLY A 263 -31.87 -3.04 1.93
CA GLY A 263 -32.43 -2.92 0.58
C GLY A 263 -31.48 -2.27 -0.43
N TYR A 264 -31.64 -2.63 -1.70
CA TYR A 264 -30.78 -2.13 -2.79
C TYR A 264 -30.70 -0.59 -2.85
N PRO A 265 -31.83 0.16 -2.81
CA PRO A 265 -31.76 1.62 -2.94
C PRO A 265 -30.91 2.27 -1.86
N ARG A 266 -31.03 1.81 -0.60
CA ARG A 266 -30.28 2.37 0.53
C ARG A 266 -28.80 2.01 0.49
N VAL A 267 -28.47 0.76 0.13
CA VAL A 267 -27.06 0.36 -0.02
C VAL A 267 -26.39 1.17 -1.13
N ARG A 268 -27.07 1.32 -2.27
CA ARG A 268 -26.56 2.11 -3.40
C ARG A 268 -26.36 3.59 -3.02
N GLU A 269 -27.33 4.19 -2.35
CA GLU A 269 -27.26 5.56 -1.83
C GLU A 269 -26.05 5.77 -0.91
N ILE A 270 -25.83 4.87 0.06
CA ILE A 270 -24.70 4.98 1.00
C ILE A 270 -23.37 4.90 0.24
N LEU A 271 -23.22 3.90 -0.65
CA LEU A 271 -21.99 3.74 -1.42
C LEU A 271 -21.73 4.96 -2.32
N ASP A 272 -22.74 5.49 -2.98
CA ASP A 272 -22.59 6.67 -3.86
C ASP A 272 -22.26 7.93 -3.07
N THR A 273 -22.90 8.12 -1.92
CA THR A 273 -22.60 9.24 -1.00
C THR A 273 -21.16 9.18 -0.52
N CYS A 274 -20.66 7.97 -0.23
CA CYS A 274 -19.27 7.75 0.18
C CYS A 274 -18.27 7.75 -0.99
N GLY A 275 -18.72 7.91 -2.24
CA GLY A 275 -17.86 7.94 -3.43
C GLY A 275 -17.47 6.57 -4.02
N PHE A 276 -18.12 5.48 -3.63
CA PHE A 276 -17.91 4.10 -4.11
C PHE A 276 -18.84 3.72 -5.28
N SER A 277 -19.14 4.65 -6.18
CA SER A 277 -20.02 4.44 -7.34
C SER A 277 -19.49 3.42 -8.36
N TYR A 278 -18.19 3.11 -8.32
CA TYR A 278 -17.58 2.10 -9.18
C TYR A 278 -17.88 0.66 -8.71
N ILE A 279 -18.28 0.46 -7.46
CA ILE A 279 -18.60 -0.86 -6.92
C ILE A 279 -19.93 -1.33 -7.52
N GLY A 280 -19.86 -2.35 -8.37
CA GLY A 280 -21.04 -2.95 -9.00
C GLY A 280 -21.79 -3.85 -8.03
N LEU A 281 -23.12 -3.73 -7.99
CA LEU A 281 -24.02 -4.58 -7.21
C LEU A 281 -25.02 -5.24 -8.17
N ASN A 282 -25.37 -6.50 -7.90
CA ASN A 282 -26.48 -7.17 -8.57
C ASN A 282 -27.77 -6.93 -7.77
N GLU A 283 -28.76 -6.28 -8.38
CA GLU A 283 -30.05 -5.98 -7.73
C GLU A 283 -30.86 -7.25 -7.45
N GLU A 284 -30.83 -8.24 -8.35
CA GLU A 284 -31.54 -9.51 -8.18
C GLU A 284 -31.09 -10.27 -6.93
N SER A 285 -29.81 -10.15 -6.55
CA SER A 285 -29.30 -10.76 -5.32
C SER A 285 -29.98 -10.21 -4.05
N PHE A 286 -30.44 -8.96 -4.06
CA PHE A 286 -31.20 -8.39 -2.95
C PHE A 286 -32.62 -8.94 -2.88
N ASP A 287 -33.17 -9.42 -4.00
CA ASP A 287 -34.51 -10.00 -4.07
C ASP A 287 -34.58 -11.41 -3.51
N HIS A 288 -33.52 -12.19 -3.70
CA HIS A 288 -33.40 -13.53 -3.17
C HIS A 288 -32.93 -13.57 -1.70
N ASP A 289 -32.21 -12.54 -1.24
CA ASP A 289 -31.72 -12.47 0.14
C ASP A 289 -32.84 -12.20 1.17
N LEU A 290 -32.54 -12.57 2.43
CA LEU A 290 -33.40 -12.36 3.60
C LEU A 290 -33.89 -10.91 3.68
N LYS A 291 -35.23 -10.73 3.73
CA LYS A 291 -35.86 -9.41 3.86
C LYS A 291 -35.96 -8.98 5.33
N ILE A 292 -35.99 -7.67 5.56
CA ILE A 292 -35.91 -7.13 6.92
C ILE A 292 -37.07 -7.59 7.82
N ASP A 293 -38.32 -7.53 7.35
CA ASP A 293 -39.47 -7.92 8.18
C ASP A 293 -39.39 -9.40 8.60
N GLN A 294 -38.99 -10.28 7.66
CA GLN A 294 -38.75 -11.70 7.92
C GLN A 294 -37.59 -11.91 8.91
N ALA A 295 -36.52 -11.14 8.78
CA ALA A 295 -35.38 -11.19 9.69
C ALA A 295 -35.80 -10.81 11.12
N LEU A 296 -36.53 -9.72 11.30
CA LEU A 296 -36.97 -9.25 12.62
C LEU A 296 -37.87 -10.29 13.30
N GLU A 297 -38.85 -10.85 12.58
CA GLU A 297 -39.72 -11.90 13.11
C GLU A 297 -38.95 -13.16 13.52
N MET A 298 -38.02 -13.63 12.67
CA MET A 298 -37.16 -14.77 12.94
C MET A 298 -36.30 -14.53 14.19
N LEU A 299 -35.68 -13.34 14.30
CA LEU A 299 -34.81 -12.99 15.43
C LEU A 299 -35.58 -12.94 16.76
N HIS A 300 -36.82 -12.42 16.78
CA HIS A 300 -37.68 -12.46 17.97
C HIS A 300 -37.93 -13.90 18.43
N ARG A 301 -38.27 -14.81 17.51
CA ARG A 301 -38.50 -16.24 17.82
C ARG A 301 -37.25 -16.93 18.34
N LEU A 302 -36.09 -16.71 17.70
CA LEU A 302 -34.83 -17.33 18.08
C LEU A 302 -34.30 -16.80 19.42
N MET A 303 -34.46 -15.51 19.72
CA MET A 303 -34.13 -14.95 21.04
C MET A 303 -34.98 -15.57 22.15
N ALA A 304 -36.29 -15.74 21.91
CA ALA A 304 -37.18 -16.39 22.86
C ALA A 304 -36.80 -17.85 23.10
N LEU A 305 -36.51 -18.60 22.02
CA LEU A 305 -36.06 -19.99 22.09
C LEU A 305 -34.74 -20.12 22.85
N ALA A 306 -33.75 -19.28 22.55
CA ALA A 306 -32.47 -19.32 23.23
C ALA A 306 -32.62 -19.07 24.74
N LYS A 307 -33.49 -18.13 25.13
CA LYS A 307 -33.83 -17.89 26.53
C LYS A 307 -34.49 -19.11 27.19
N GLU A 308 -35.41 -19.78 26.50
CA GLU A 308 -36.04 -21.04 26.97
C GLU A 308 -34.98 -22.13 27.20
N ARG A 309 -34.03 -22.28 26.27
CA ARG A 309 -32.93 -23.26 26.34
C ARG A 309 -31.79 -22.83 27.26
N ARG A 310 -31.83 -21.63 27.84
CA ARG A 310 -30.74 -21.02 28.65
C ARG A 310 -29.41 -20.92 27.89
N LEU A 311 -29.50 -20.62 26.59
CA LEU A 311 -28.37 -20.39 25.71
C LEU A 311 -28.36 -18.94 25.23
N GLY A 312 -27.20 -18.50 24.76
CA GLY A 312 -27.00 -17.22 24.11
C GLY A 312 -27.38 -17.28 22.63
N PHE A 313 -28.06 -16.23 22.16
CA PHE A 313 -28.33 -16.00 20.75
C PHE A 313 -28.05 -14.55 20.38
N GLY A 314 -27.54 -14.33 19.18
CA GLY A 314 -27.28 -12.99 18.67
C GLY A 314 -27.04 -12.99 17.16
N VAL A 315 -26.62 -11.85 16.64
CA VAL A 315 -26.29 -11.68 15.22
C VAL A 315 -24.82 -11.37 15.01
N LYS A 316 -24.28 -11.84 13.89
CA LYS A 316 -22.97 -11.46 13.38
C LYS A 316 -23.15 -10.53 12.19
N LEU A 317 -22.75 -9.27 12.31
CA LEU A 317 -22.77 -8.35 11.19
C LEU A 317 -21.59 -8.65 10.28
N THR A 318 -21.92 -9.02 9.04
CA THR A 318 -21.05 -9.69 8.09
C THR A 318 -19.71 -8.98 7.85
N ASN A 319 -18.73 -9.78 7.47
CA ASN A 319 -17.44 -9.37 6.94
C ASN A 319 -17.42 -9.20 5.41
N THR A 320 -18.53 -9.45 4.70
CA THR A 320 -18.57 -9.43 3.24
C THR A 320 -19.89 -8.90 2.65
N LEU A 321 -19.83 -8.24 1.49
CA LEU A 321 -20.96 -7.96 0.59
C LEU A 321 -20.62 -8.45 -0.83
N GLY A 322 -21.53 -9.20 -1.45
CA GLY A 322 -21.39 -9.64 -2.84
C GLY A 322 -21.41 -8.46 -3.83
N THR A 323 -20.47 -8.46 -4.77
CA THR A 323 -20.28 -7.40 -5.76
C THR A 323 -19.91 -7.99 -7.12
N ILE A 324 -20.18 -7.24 -8.18
CA ILE A 324 -19.83 -7.63 -9.55
C ILE A 324 -18.33 -7.41 -9.75
N ASN A 325 -17.61 -8.42 -10.23
CA ASN A 325 -16.21 -8.33 -10.57
C ASN A 325 -16.00 -7.55 -11.87
N ARG A 326 -15.73 -6.25 -11.74
CA ARG A 326 -15.40 -5.36 -12.88
C ARG A 326 -13.89 -5.09 -13.02
N LYS A 327 -13.10 -5.41 -12.00
CA LYS A 327 -11.67 -5.07 -11.95
C LYS A 327 -10.81 -6.05 -12.75
N GLY A 328 -11.26 -7.31 -12.89
CA GLY A 328 -10.52 -8.38 -13.56
C GLY A 328 -9.23 -8.78 -12.82
N ALA A 329 -9.04 -8.32 -11.58
CA ALA A 329 -7.91 -8.66 -10.74
C ALA A 329 -8.07 -10.04 -10.07
N LEU A 330 -9.32 -10.46 -9.88
CA LEU A 330 -9.72 -11.77 -9.38
C LEU A 330 -10.44 -12.54 -10.49
N PRO A 331 -10.44 -13.88 -10.44
CA PRO A 331 -11.23 -14.73 -11.32
C PRO A 331 -12.74 -14.58 -11.07
N GLY A 332 -13.56 -15.07 -12.02
CA GLY A 332 -15.03 -15.10 -11.94
C GLY A 332 -15.73 -13.74 -12.09
N ASP A 333 -17.05 -13.77 -12.17
CA ASP A 333 -17.89 -12.58 -12.39
C ASP A 333 -18.39 -11.92 -11.07
N GLU A 334 -18.22 -12.60 -9.93
CA GLU A 334 -18.62 -12.13 -8.61
C GLU A 334 -17.44 -12.15 -7.62
N MET A 335 -17.44 -11.20 -6.68
CA MET A 335 -16.45 -11.09 -5.62
C MET A 335 -17.04 -10.46 -4.35
N TYR A 336 -16.41 -10.68 -3.21
CA TYR A 336 -16.88 -10.26 -1.90
C TYR A 336 -16.07 -9.09 -1.34
N MET A 337 -16.70 -7.92 -1.22
CA MET A 337 -16.13 -6.71 -0.62
C MET A 337 -16.13 -6.80 0.91
N SER A 338 -15.02 -6.48 1.57
CA SER A 338 -14.86 -6.68 3.03
C SER A 338 -14.28 -5.49 3.82
N GLY A 339 -13.71 -4.49 3.13
CA GLY A 339 -12.97 -3.37 3.72
C GLY A 339 -13.81 -2.16 4.14
N ARG A 340 -13.21 -0.96 4.06
CA ARG A 340 -13.80 0.27 4.62
C ARG A 340 -15.17 0.60 4.03
N ALA A 341 -15.41 0.33 2.75
CA ALA A 341 -16.71 0.55 2.11
C ALA A 341 -17.84 -0.28 2.75
N LEU A 342 -17.53 -1.38 3.45
CA LEU A 342 -18.51 -2.19 4.15
C LEU A 342 -18.92 -1.59 5.51
N PHE A 343 -18.05 -0.78 6.13
CA PHE A 343 -18.31 -0.18 7.44
C PHE A 343 -19.64 0.61 7.51
N PRO A 344 -19.89 1.61 6.63
CA PRO A 344 -21.11 2.40 6.73
C PRO A 344 -22.37 1.57 6.48
N LEU A 345 -22.28 0.47 5.71
CA LEU A 345 -23.38 -0.44 5.49
C LEU A 345 -23.65 -1.32 6.72
N ALA A 346 -22.63 -2.00 7.23
CA ALA A 346 -22.77 -2.93 8.36
C ALA A 346 -23.21 -2.21 9.65
N ILE A 347 -22.67 -1.02 9.94
CA ILE A 347 -23.05 -0.26 11.14
C ILE A 347 -24.48 0.28 11.04
N ASN A 348 -24.98 0.59 9.84
CA ASN A 348 -26.38 0.98 9.64
C ASN A 348 -27.35 -0.19 9.84
N VAL A 349 -26.97 -1.41 9.46
CA VAL A 349 -27.72 -2.63 9.84
C VAL A 349 -27.73 -2.80 11.36
N ALA A 350 -26.57 -2.60 12.02
CA ALA A 350 -26.47 -2.68 13.48
C ALA A 350 -27.46 -1.74 14.17
N ALA A 351 -27.50 -0.48 13.72
CA ALA A 351 -28.42 0.53 14.26
C ALA A 351 -29.88 0.16 14.00
N LEU A 352 -30.20 -0.35 12.81
CA LEU A 352 -31.55 -0.81 12.46
C LEU A 352 -32.02 -1.91 13.40
N LEU A 353 -31.23 -2.97 13.56
CA LEU A 353 -31.58 -4.10 14.45
C LEU A 353 -31.65 -3.64 15.90
N SER A 354 -30.68 -2.85 16.37
CA SER A 354 -30.63 -2.42 17.77
C SER A 354 -31.82 -1.55 18.17
N ARG A 355 -32.39 -0.76 17.25
CA ARG A 355 -33.63 -0.01 17.49
C ARG A 355 -34.84 -0.92 17.72
N GLU A 356 -34.96 -1.98 16.93
CA GLU A 356 -36.07 -2.95 17.09
C GLU A 356 -36.01 -3.69 18.44
N PHE A 357 -34.81 -4.08 18.86
CA PHE A 357 -34.62 -4.90 20.06
C PHE A 357 -34.32 -4.08 21.33
N ASP A 358 -34.33 -2.75 21.26
CA ASP A 358 -33.96 -1.84 22.36
C ASP A 358 -32.57 -2.16 22.94
N GLY A 359 -31.62 -2.43 22.03
CA GLY A 359 -30.22 -2.76 22.35
C GLY A 359 -29.98 -4.15 22.96
N ARG A 360 -31.04 -4.94 23.20
CA ARG A 360 -30.96 -6.25 23.87
C ARG A 360 -30.45 -7.39 22.99
N LEU A 361 -30.52 -7.25 21.67
CA LEU A 361 -29.98 -8.24 20.74
C LEU A 361 -28.43 -8.17 20.77
N PRO A 362 -27.73 -9.24 21.17
CA PRO A 362 -26.27 -9.27 21.13
C PRO A 362 -25.75 -9.18 19.70
N ILE A 363 -24.76 -8.32 19.47
CA ILE A 363 -24.15 -8.09 18.15
C ILE A 363 -22.65 -8.37 18.21
N SER A 364 -22.22 -9.39 17.47
CA SER A 364 -20.83 -9.57 17.05
C SER A 364 -20.60 -8.81 15.73
N TYR A 365 -19.45 -8.16 15.56
CA TYR A 365 -19.22 -7.23 14.44
C TYR A 365 -17.97 -7.58 13.64
N SER A 366 -17.98 -7.37 12.32
CA SER A 366 -16.78 -7.45 11.50
C SER A 366 -16.69 -6.39 10.39
N GLY A 367 -17.83 -6.02 9.80
CA GLY A 367 -17.89 -5.19 8.59
C GLY A 367 -17.02 -3.92 8.62
N GLY A 368 -15.89 -3.94 7.93
CA GLY A 368 -14.97 -2.79 7.82
C GLY A 368 -14.37 -2.29 9.13
N ALA A 369 -14.30 -3.12 10.18
CA ALA A 369 -13.62 -2.75 11.42
C ALA A 369 -12.11 -2.58 11.20
N SER A 370 -11.55 -1.48 11.71
CA SER A 370 -10.11 -1.17 11.66
C SER A 370 -9.69 -0.41 12.91
N GLN A 371 -8.40 -0.14 13.07
CA GLN A 371 -7.90 0.68 14.18
C GLN A 371 -8.58 2.07 14.25
N LEU A 372 -9.04 2.61 13.11
CA LEU A 372 -9.70 3.93 13.04
C LEU A 372 -11.16 3.91 13.55
N THR A 373 -11.81 2.75 13.58
CA THR A 373 -13.23 2.62 13.95
C THR A 373 -13.48 1.75 15.17
N ILE A 374 -12.51 0.91 15.57
CA ILE A 374 -12.67 -0.12 16.59
C ILE A 374 -13.18 0.42 17.93
N ARG A 375 -12.65 1.58 18.36
CA ARG A 375 -13.05 2.22 19.61
C ARG A 375 -14.49 2.69 19.56
N GLU A 376 -14.90 3.39 18.52
CA GLU A 376 -16.28 3.88 18.38
C GLU A 376 -17.28 2.73 18.31
N ILE A 377 -16.95 1.63 17.62
CA ILE A 377 -17.77 0.40 17.59
C ILE A 377 -17.91 -0.15 19.01
N PHE A 378 -16.80 -0.40 19.70
CA PHE A 378 -16.81 -1.03 21.02
C PHE A 378 -17.55 -0.19 22.08
N GLU A 379 -17.39 1.13 22.03
CA GLU A 379 -18.04 2.05 22.96
C GLU A 379 -19.56 2.15 22.78
N THR A 380 -20.13 1.58 21.70
CA THR A 380 -21.58 1.39 21.53
C THR A 380 -22.12 0.16 22.28
N GLY A 381 -21.25 -0.67 22.84
CA GLY A 381 -21.63 -1.93 23.48
C GLY A 381 -21.49 -3.17 22.57
N ILE A 382 -21.32 -2.98 21.26
CA ILE A 382 -21.08 -4.08 20.29
C ILE A 382 -19.83 -4.88 20.66
N ARG A 383 -19.98 -6.20 20.78
CA ARG A 383 -18.94 -7.15 21.18
C ARG A 383 -19.39 -8.60 20.92
N PRO A 384 -18.46 -9.52 20.57
CA PRO A 384 -17.06 -9.28 20.23
C PRO A 384 -16.90 -8.64 18.84
N ILE A 385 -15.70 -8.13 18.53
CA ILE A 385 -15.38 -7.54 17.23
C ILE A 385 -14.31 -8.40 16.54
N THR A 386 -14.59 -8.93 15.35
CA THR A 386 -13.62 -9.73 14.59
C THR A 386 -13.15 -9.01 13.33
N MET A 387 -11.88 -9.21 12.97
CA MET A 387 -11.21 -8.50 11.88
C MET A 387 -10.76 -9.46 10.78
N ALA A 388 -10.88 -9.04 9.53
CA ALA A 388 -10.40 -9.78 8.36
C ALA A 388 -9.50 -8.91 7.49
N THR A 389 -10.10 -7.92 6.82
CA THR A 389 -9.43 -7.09 5.81
C THR A 389 -8.16 -6.39 6.31
N ASP A 390 -8.22 -5.78 7.49
CA ASP A 390 -7.09 -5.02 8.01
C ASP A 390 -5.88 -5.93 8.28
N LEU A 391 -6.13 -7.20 8.63
CA LEU A 391 -5.10 -8.21 8.85
C LEU A 391 -4.45 -8.71 7.54
N LEU A 392 -5.06 -8.44 6.38
CA LEU A 392 -4.49 -8.71 5.05
C LEU A 392 -3.63 -7.55 4.53
N LYS A 393 -3.68 -6.38 5.19
CA LYS A 393 -2.88 -5.21 4.82
C LYS A 393 -1.53 -5.22 5.55
N PRO A 394 -0.55 -4.44 5.10
CA PRO A 394 0.73 -4.32 5.78
C PRO A 394 0.58 -4.00 7.27
N GLY A 395 1.44 -4.58 8.11
CA GLY A 395 1.24 -4.70 9.56
C GLY A 395 0.60 -6.03 9.98
N GLY A 396 -0.23 -6.64 9.12
CA GLY A 396 -0.71 -8.02 9.28
C GLY A 396 -1.38 -8.28 10.62
N TYR A 397 -0.94 -9.34 11.31
CA TYR A 397 -1.44 -9.71 12.64
C TYR A 397 -1.24 -8.63 13.71
N LEU A 398 -0.21 -7.78 13.61
CA LEU A 398 0.07 -6.71 14.60
C LEU A 398 -1.05 -5.65 14.67
N ARG A 399 -1.93 -5.62 13.67
CA ARG A 399 -3.15 -4.78 13.67
C ARG A 399 -4.07 -5.10 14.85
N LEU A 400 -4.10 -6.35 15.31
CA LEU A 400 -4.85 -6.73 16.52
C LEU A 400 -4.28 -6.02 17.75
N SER A 401 -2.95 -5.98 17.90
CA SER A 401 -2.29 -5.31 19.02
C SER A 401 -2.54 -3.81 18.99
N ALA A 402 -2.50 -3.21 17.80
CA ALA A 402 -2.79 -1.79 17.61
C ALA A 402 -4.25 -1.45 17.97
N CYS A 403 -5.21 -2.26 17.52
CA CYS A 403 -6.62 -2.10 17.89
C CYS A 403 -6.84 -2.27 19.40
N MET A 404 -6.15 -3.22 20.03
CA MET A 404 -6.28 -3.39 21.48
C MET A 404 -5.79 -2.19 22.28
N ARG A 405 -4.71 -1.53 21.86
CA ARG A 405 -4.23 -0.29 22.50
C ARG A 405 -5.28 0.82 22.47
N GLU A 406 -6.08 0.91 21.40
CA GLU A 406 -7.23 1.84 21.35
C GLU A 406 -8.35 1.43 22.32
N LEU A 407 -8.62 0.12 22.45
CA LEU A 407 -9.68 -0.39 23.30
C LEU A 407 -9.35 -0.36 24.80
N GLU A 408 -8.07 -0.41 25.17
CA GLU A 408 -7.65 -0.26 26.57
C GLU A 408 -8.13 1.08 27.17
N GLN A 409 -8.23 2.12 26.34
CA GLN A 409 -8.67 3.46 26.74
C GLN A 409 -10.17 3.70 26.56
N ALA A 410 -10.93 2.71 26.07
CA ALA A 410 -12.35 2.86 25.75
C ALA A 410 -13.23 2.89 27.02
N SER A 411 -14.30 3.68 26.99
CA SER A 411 -15.25 3.78 28.12
C SER A 411 -16.33 2.69 28.13
N GLY A 412 -16.34 1.79 27.14
CA GLY A 412 -17.44 0.84 26.90
C GLY A 412 -17.38 -0.49 27.65
N TRP A 413 -16.33 -0.77 28.43
CA TRP A 413 -16.11 -2.12 28.99
C TRP A 413 -17.26 -2.66 29.84
N ASP A 414 -17.91 -1.79 30.63
CA ASP A 414 -18.94 -2.19 31.60
C ASP A 414 -20.36 -2.26 31.00
N LEU A 415 -20.54 -1.90 29.72
CA LEU A 415 -21.83 -1.97 29.03
C LEU A 415 -22.33 -3.42 28.96
N GLN A 416 -23.58 -3.63 29.36
CA GLN A 416 -24.25 -4.94 29.36
C GLN A 416 -25.09 -5.21 28.11
N GLN A 417 -25.42 -4.15 27.37
CA GLN A 417 -26.22 -4.19 26.14
C GLN A 417 -25.77 -3.07 25.19
N VAL A 418 -26.31 -3.04 23.97
CA VAL A 418 -25.98 -2.00 22.99
C VAL A 418 -26.65 -0.68 23.37
N ASP A 419 -25.87 0.41 23.34
CA ASP A 419 -26.34 1.79 23.48
C ASP A 419 -26.89 2.26 22.13
N VAL A 420 -28.22 2.20 21.99
CA VAL A 420 -28.94 2.49 20.73
C VAL A 420 -28.76 3.94 20.27
N PRO A 421 -28.87 4.98 21.13
CA PRO A 421 -28.57 6.36 20.73
C PRO A 421 -27.16 6.52 20.19
N ARG A 422 -26.16 5.96 20.90
CA ARG A 422 -24.76 6.08 20.50
C ARG A 422 -24.47 5.36 19.18
N LEU A 423 -25.04 4.16 19.01
CA LEU A 423 -24.93 3.40 17.76
C LEU A 423 -25.60 4.11 16.58
N SER A 424 -26.77 4.74 16.80
CA SER A 424 -27.46 5.50 15.76
C SER A 424 -26.63 6.70 15.32
N ALA A 425 -26.03 7.44 16.26
CA ALA A 425 -25.13 8.55 15.95
C ALA A 425 -23.88 8.09 15.18
N LEU A 426 -23.30 6.94 15.54
CA LEU A 426 -22.18 6.36 14.79
C LEU A 426 -22.59 5.96 13.36
N ALA A 427 -23.78 5.39 13.18
CA ALA A 427 -24.28 5.00 11.88
C ALA A 427 -24.55 6.19 10.94
N GLU A 428 -25.03 7.30 11.47
CA GLU A 428 -25.16 8.57 10.72
C GLU A 428 -23.80 9.16 10.36
N LYS A 429 -22.89 9.24 11.34
CA LYS A 429 -21.51 9.70 11.13
C LYS A 429 -20.79 8.86 10.08
N ALA A 430 -21.03 7.56 10.03
CA ALA A 430 -20.35 6.63 9.13
C ALA A 430 -20.51 6.97 7.64
N ILE A 431 -21.59 7.65 7.25
CA ILE A 431 -21.86 7.98 5.84
C ILE A 431 -21.00 9.16 5.36
N SER A 432 -20.51 10.00 6.26
CA SER A 432 -19.81 11.26 5.94
C SER A 432 -18.44 11.42 6.56
N MET A 433 -18.00 10.50 7.44
CA MET A 433 -16.68 10.58 8.04
C MET A 433 -15.56 10.33 7.04
N GLU A 434 -14.41 10.95 7.27
CA GLU A 434 -13.24 10.90 6.39
C GLU A 434 -12.82 9.48 6.01
N TYR A 435 -12.74 8.57 6.97
CA TYR A 435 -12.32 7.18 6.74
C TYR A 435 -13.19 6.42 5.70
N THR A 436 -14.47 6.75 5.62
CA THR A 436 -15.41 6.10 4.70
C THR A 436 -15.55 6.84 3.38
N GLN A 437 -14.90 7.99 3.19
CA GLN A 437 -14.93 8.69 1.92
C GLN A 437 -13.89 8.11 0.95
N LYS A 438 -14.32 7.83 -0.29
CA LYS A 438 -13.42 7.41 -1.36
C LYS A 438 -12.59 8.60 -1.84
N HIS A 439 -11.42 8.76 -1.24
CA HIS A 439 -10.41 9.69 -1.75
C HIS A 439 -9.85 9.22 -3.10
N TRP A 440 -9.44 10.19 -3.92
CA TRP A 440 -8.71 9.91 -5.14
C TRP A 440 -7.39 9.21 -4.79
N LYS A 441 -7.15 8.07 -5.41
CA LYS A 441 -5.87 7.35 -5.37
C LYS A 441 -5.34 7.31 -6.80
N SER A 442 -4.04 7.55 -7.00
CA SER A 442 -3.46 7.41 -8.33
C SER A 442 -3.74 5.99 -8.86
N PRO A 443 -4.09 5.83 -10.15
CA PRO A 443 -4.12 4.50 -10.76
C PRO A 443 -2.73 3.87 -10.85
N ASP A 444 -1.66 4.67 -10.73
CA ASP A 444 -0.30 4.19 -10.69
C ASP A 444 -0.10 3.30 -9.45
N ARG A 445 0.44 2.11 -9.68
CA ARG A 445 0.79 1.19 -8.60
C ARG A 445 2.12 1.59 -7.99
N ILE A 446 2.29 1.26 -6.72
CA ILE A 446 3.59 1.41 -6.06
C ILE A 446 4.51 0.36 -6.64
N GLU A 447 5.30 0.75 -7.64
CA GLU A 447 6.12 -0.19 -8.39
C GLU A 447 7.52 0.34 -8.68
N VAL A 448 8.43 -0.61 -8.80
CA VAL A 448 9.78 -0.46 -9.31
C VAL A 448 9.77 -1.18 -10.65
N ALA A 449 10.24 -0.51 -11.71
CA ALA A 449 10.19 -1.02 -13.08
C ALA A 449 11.11 -2.23 -13.36
N GLU A 450 11.63 -2.88 -12.32
CA GLU A 450 12.59 -3.97 -12.37
C GLU A 450 11.96 -5.26 -11.82
N PRO A 451 12.41 -6.44 -12.29
CA PRO A 451 11.92 -7.72 -11.79
C PRO A 451 12.30 -7.94 -10.33
N LEU A 452 11.49 -8.69 -9.59
CA LEU A 452 11.79 -9.07 -8.20
C LEU A 452 13.10 -9.88 -8.15
N PRO A 453 14.17 -9.37 -7.50
CA PRO A 453 15.40 -10.14 -7.39
C PRO A 453 15.22 -11.29 -6.39
N LEU A 454 15.93 -12.40 -6.61
CA LEU A 454 15.88 -13.60 -5.76
C LEU A 454 16.32 -13.28 -4.32
N THR A 455 17.47 -12.60 -4.19
CA THR A 455 18.07 -12.09 -2.94
C THR A 455 18.11 -10.56 -2.97
N ASP A 456 18.42 -9.93 -1.83
CA ASP A 456 18.67 -8.49 -1.73
C ASP A 456 17.56 -7.58 -2.30
N CYS A 457 16.31 -7.89 -1.98
CA CYS A 457 15.13 -7.20 -2.54
C CYS A 457 14.64 -5.95 -1.80
N TYR A 458 15.40 -5.36 -0.88
CA TYR A 458 14.99 -4.11 -0.24
C TYR A 458 15.06 -2.96 -1.23
N VAL A 459 13.99 -2.17 -1.25
CA VAL A 459 13.87 -1.02 -2.14
C VAL A 459 12.97 0.01 -1.49
N ALA A 460 13.36 1.27 -1.62
CA ALA A 460 12.52 2.40 -1.27
C ALA A 460 11.89 2.94 -2.57
N PRO A 461 10.61 2.64 -2.87
CA PRO A 461 10.04 3.01 -4.16
C PRO A 461 9.93 4.52 -4.33
N CYS A 462 9.87 5.29 -3.23
CA CYS A 462 9.99 6.75 -3.26
C CYS A 462 11.31 7.25 -3.87
N VAL A 463 12.43 6.53 -3.64
CA VAL A 463 13.73 6.81 -4.24
C VAL A 463 13.75 6.39 -5.70
N SER A 464 13.23 5.20 -6.02
CA SER A 464 13.15 4.68 -7.39
C SER A 464 12.29 5.58 -8.30
N ALA A 465 11.16 6.08 -7.81
CA ALA A 465 10.28 6.98 -8.54
C ALA A 465 10.82 8.41 -8.66
N CYS A 466 11.74 8.82 -7.79
CA CYS A 466 12.35 10.14 -7.85
C CYS A 466 13.31 10.23 -9.05
N ALA A 467 13.06 11.14 -9.99
CA ALA A 467 13.89 11.30 -11.19
C ALA A 467 15.37 11.64 -10.90
N ILE A 468 15.65 12.19 -9.72
CA ILE A 468 17.00 12.53 -9.23
C ILE A 468 17.51 11.54 -8.17
N LYS A 469 16.77 10.46 -7.88
CA LYS A 469 17.14 9.39 -6.94
C LYS A 469 17.60 9.92 -5.58
N GLN A 470 16.85 10.86 -5.00
CA GLN A 470 17.15 11.41 -3.68
C GLN A 470 17.08 10.34 -2.60
N ASP A 471 18.00 10.39 -1.63
CA ASP A 471 18.06 9.49 -0.47
C ASP A 471 17.00 9.87 0.57
N ILE A 472 15.73 9.67 0.21
CA ILE A 472 14.55 10.17 0.95
C ILE A 472 14.46 9.64 2.38
N PRO A 473 14.53 8.30 2.63
CA PRO A 473 14.46 7.80 4.00
C PRO A 473 15.55 8.39 4.90
N GLU A 474 16.75 8.59 4.36
CA GLU A 474 17.90 9.10 5.10
C GLU A 474 17.73 10.54 5.55
N TYR A 475 17.34 11.44 4.65
CA TYR A 475 17.17 12.84 5.07
C TYR A 475 15.95 13.00 5.98
N ILE A 476 14.89 12.20 5.82
CA ILE A 476 13.73 12.23 6.72
C ILE A 476 14.15 11.83 8.13
N ARG A 477 14.99 10.79 8.27
CA ARG A 477 15.53 10.41 9.57
C ARG A 477 16.39 11.50 10.20
N LEU A 478 17.31 12.08 9.43
CA LEU A 478 18.13 13.21 9.90
C LEU A 478 17.25 14.38 10.38
N MET A 479 16.14 14.64 9.69
CA MET A 479 15.16 15.64 10.13
C MET A 479 14.45 15.26 11.42
N GLY A 480 14.08 13.98 11.61
CA GLY A 480 13.53 13.47 12.88
C GLY A 480 14.51 13.60 14.06
N GLU A 481 15.81 13.45 13.78
CA GLU A 481 16.92 13.72 14.71
C GLU A 481 17.22 15.22 14.87
N GLN A 482 16.44 16.11 14.24
CA GLN A 482 16.63 17.57 14.20
C GLN A 482 17.94 18.05 13.57
N ARG A 483 18.61 17.19 12.79
CA ARG A 483 19.85 17.48 12.04
C ARG A 483 19.55 18.05 10.66
N TYR A 484 18.84 19.17 10.63
CA TYR A 484 18.31 19.76 9.39
C TYR A 484 19.39 20.13 8.38
N ALA A 485 20.54 20.63 8.84
CA ALA A 485 21.64 21.01 7.96
C ALA A 485 22.29 19.79 7.29
N ASP A 486 22.37 18.65 7.98
CA ASP A 486 22.88 17.38 7.42
C ASP A 486 21.87 16.79 6.42
N ALA A 487 20.58 16.89 6.74
CA ALA A 487 19.51 16.52 5.81
C ALA A 487 19.57 17.35 4.52
N LEU A 488 19.77 18.67 4.66
CA LEU A 488 19.89 19.59 3.54
C LEU A 488 21.15 19.32 2.70
N GLU A 489 22.28 19.04 3.34
CA GLU A 489 23.49 18.62 2.64
C GLU A 489 23.24 17.36 1.79
N LEU A 490 22.57 16.35 2.34
CA LEU A 490 22.21 15.13 1.62
C LEU A 490 21.28 15.41 0.44
N ILE A 491 20.29 16.29 0.61
CA ILE A 491 19.43 16.76 -0.48
C ILE A 491 20.27 17.38 -1.61
N TYR A 492 21.20 18.28 -1.29
CA TYR A 492 22.07 18.94 -2.27
C TYR A 492 23.02 17.99 -3.02
N GLN A 493 23.28 16.77 -2.51
CA GLN A 493 24.06 15.77 -3.24
C GLN A 493 23.39 15.33 -4.55
N ARG A 494 22.06 15.28 -4.55
CA ARG A 494 21.21 14.78 -5.65
C ARG A 494 20.35 15.86 -6.30
N ASN A 495 20.14 16.98 -5.62
CA ASN A 495 19.22 18.03 -6.04
C ASN A 495 19.91 19.40 -6.08
N ALA A 496 20.03 19.97 -7.28
CA ALA A 496 20.61 21.30 -7.43
C ALA A 496 19.68 22.43 -6.97
N LEU A 497 18.36 22.19 -6.95
CA LEU A 497 17.33 23.22 -6.84
C LEU A 497 16.27 22.85 -5.77
N PRO A 498 16.65 22.70 -4.48
CA PRO A 498 15.72 22.29 -3.44
C PRO A 498 14.66 23.34 -3.10
N ALA A 499 14.91 24.65 -3.26
CA ALA A 499 13.88 25.65 -3.04
C ALA A 499 12.76 25.52 -4.09
N ILE A 500 13.13 25.36 -5.36
CA ILE A 500 12.20 25.13 -6.47
C ILE A 500 11.46 23.80 -6.29
N THR A 501 12.19 22.70 -6.14
CA THR A 501 11.59 21.35 -6.03
C THR A 501 10.90 21.08 -4.69
N GLY A 502 11.07 21.95 -3.69
CA GLY A 502 10.30 21.94 -2.44
C GLY A 502 8.90 22.56 -2.58
N HIS A 503 8.66 23.32 -3.65
CA HIS A 503 7.37 24.01 -3.87
C HIS A 503 6.58 23.42 -5.04
N ILE A 504 7.24 23.12 -6.15
CA ILE A 504 6.56 22.80 -7.42
C ILE A 504 7.00 21.47 -8.04
N CYS A 505 7.56 20.57 -7.24
CA CYS A 505 7.82 19.20 -7.67
C CYS A 505 6.50 18.42 -7.83
N ASP A 506 6.48 17.55 -8.83
CA ASP A 506 5.41 16.59 -9.13
C ASP A 506 5.33 15.43 -8.15
N HIS A 507 6.31 15.34 -7.24
CA HIS A 507 6.32 14.49 -6.06
C HIS A 507 5.94 13.03 -6.32
N GLN A 508 6.39 12.44 -7.44
CA GLN A 508 6.21 11.01 -7.77
C GLN A 508 6.63 10.07 -6.63
N CYS A 509 7.61 10.50 -5.83
CA CYS A 509 8.05 9.84 -4.61
C CYS A 509 6.94 9.62 -3.57
N GLN A 510 5.94 10.51 -3.47
CA GLN A 510 4.80 10.38 -2.58
C GLN A 510 3.76 9.40 -3.13
N SER A 511 3.49 9.47 -4.44
CA SER A 511 2.58 8.54 -5.14
C SER A 511 3.09 7.09 -5.13
N ASN A 512 4.40 6.92 -4.96
CA ASN A 512 5.06 5.61 -4.82
C ASN A 512 5.47 5.30 -3.38
N CYS A 513 4.99 6.05 -2.39
CA CYS A 513 5.32 5.78 -1.00
C CYS A 513 4.59 4.51 -0.54
N THR A 514 5.33 3.50 -0.05
CA THR A 514 4.76 2.26 0.50
C THR A 514 3.79 2.50 1.65
N ARG A 515 3.83 3.67 2.28
CA ARG A 515 2.91 4.10 3.34
C ARG A 515 1.45 4.23 2.85
N LEU A 516 1.22 4.42 1.55
CA LEU A 516 -0.12 4.41 0.94
C LEU A 516 -0.89 3.09 1.13
N ASP A 517 -0.19 2.00 1.46
CA ASP A 517 -0.81 0.71 1.80
C ASP A 517 -1.15 0.57 3.29
N TYR A 518 -0.74 1.54 4.11
CA TYR A 518 -0.96 1.58 5.56
C TYR A 518 -2.00 2.65 5.91
N ASP A 519 -1.70 3.90 5.57
CA ASP A 519 -2.54 5.08 5.83
C ASP A 519 -2.45 6.06 4.63
N SER A 520 -1.58 7.07 4.69
CA SER A 520 -1.35 8.06 3.64
C SER A 520 0.13 8.16 3.29
N SER A 521 0.47 8.75 2.14
CA SER A 521 1.89 8.95 1.78
C SER A 521 2.56 9.91 2.75
N LEU A 522 3.87 9.74 2.96
CA LEU A 522 4.68 10.80 3.57
C LEU A 522 4.64 12.07 2.72
N ASN A 523 4.64 13.24 3.34
CA ASN A 523 4.65 14.54 2.68
C ASN A 523 6.09 15.00 2.40
N ILE A 524 6.74 14.23 1.54
CA ILE A 524 8.16 14.32 1.17
C ILE A 524 8.53 15.70 0.62
N ARG A 525 7.64 16.34 -0.15
CA ARG A 525 7.86 17.68 -0.70
C ARG A 525 7.89 18.74 0.40
N GLU A 526 6.95 18.71 1.35
CA GLU A 526 6.94 19.64 2.48
C GLU A 526 8.15 19.42 3.41
N LEU A 527 8.55 18.17 3.65
CA LEU A 527 9.77 17.88 4.43
C LEU A 527 11.02 18.49 3.79
N LYS A 528 11.16 18.42 2.46
CA LYS A 528 12.27 19.08 1.75
C LYS A 528 12.26 20.60 1.93
N LYS A 529 11.07 21.21 1.89
CA LYS A 529 10.91 22.65 2.17
C LYS A 529 11.39 22.98 3.58
N ILE A 530 10.96 22.21 4.59
CA ILE A 530 11.36 22.42 5.98
C ILE A 530 12.88 22.19 6.18
N ALA A 531 13.47 21.21 5.50
CA ALA A 531 14.91 20.96 5.56
C ALA A 531 15.72 22.17 5.07
N LEU A 532 15.28 22.83 3.98
CA LEU A 532 15.87 24.07 3.52
C LEU A 532 15.65 25.20 4.54
N GLU A 533 14.40 25.45 4.95
CA GLU A 533 14.04 26.53 5.88
C GLU A 533 14.84 26.47 7.20
N LYS A 534 14.95 25.29 7.82
CA LYS A 534 15.62 25.11 9.12
C LYS A 534 17.13 24.85 9.00
N GLY A 535 17.59 24.26 7.90
CA GLY A 535 18.98 23.83 7.73
C GLY A 535 19.90 24.84 7.04
N TRP A 536 19.35 25.83 6.33
CA TRP A 536 20.11 26.71 5.43
C TRP A 536 21.25 27.47 6.11
N GLU A 537 20.97 28.13 7.23
CA GLU A 537 21.95 29.00 7.90
C GLU A 537 23.18 28.22 8.37
N GLU A 538 22.98 27.05 8.96
CA GLU A 538 24.08 26.18 9.39
C GLU A 538 24.78 25.55 8.18
N TYR A 539 24.04 25.05 7.19
CA TYR A 539 24.62 24.49 5.97
C TYR A 539 25.52 25.51 5.26
N ARG A 540 25.07 26.75 5.09
CA ARG A 540 25.85 27.83 4.47
C ARG A 540 27.16 28.12 5.20
N ARG A 541 27.19 28.00 6.53
CA ARG A 541 28.42 28.18 7.34
C ARG A 541 29.44 27.05 7.14
N ARG A 542 28.97 25.84 6.83
CA ARG A 542 29.78 24.63 6.61
C ARG A 542 30.19 24.47 5.15
N TRP A 543 29.43 25.07 4.24
CA TRP A 543 29.64 24.99 2.81
C TRP A 543 30.85 25.82 2.36
N HIS A 544 31.60 25.27 1.41
CA HIS A 544 32.72 25.94 0.76
C HIS A 544 32.57 25.84 -0.76
N ARG A 545 32.93 26.93 -1.46
CA ARG A 545 32.96 26.93 -2.92
C ARG A 545 33.93 25.84 -3.41
N PRO A 546 33.52 24.96 -4.35
CA PRO A 546 34.41 23.97 -4.95
C PRO A 546 35.67 24.64 -5.52
N ALA A 547 36.84 24.08 -5.25
CA ALA A 547 38.07 24.53 -5.89
C ALA A 547 38.00 24.19 -7.38
N GLY A 548 38.00 25.21 -8.25
CA GLY A 548 38.10 24.98 -9.69
C GLY A 548 39.42 24.27 -9.99
N SER A 549 39.36 23.17 -10.76
CA SER A 549 40.55 22.39 -11.08
C SER A 549 41.54 23.15 -11.99
N GLY A 550 41.05 24.16 -12.75
CA GLY A 550 41.82 24.95 -13.71
C GLY A 550 42.36 24.17 -14.92
N SER A 551 42.46 22.85 -14.81
CA SER A 551 42.99 21.92 -15.81
C SER A 551 41.92 21.20 -16.62
N LEU A 552 40.65 21.27 -16.21
CA LEU A 552 39.53 20.65 -16.92
C LEU A 552 39.02 21.54 -18.06
N ASN A 553 38.64 20.90 -19.17
CA ASN A 553 38.09 21.61 -20.33
C ASN A 553 36.79 22.34 -19.97
N PRO A 554 36.55 23.57 -20.46
CA PRO A 554 35.34 24.30 -20.14
C PRO A 554 34.10 23.64 -20.76
N VAL A 555 32.96 23.80 -20.08
CA VAL A 555 31.65 23.28 -20.51
C VAL A 555 30.70 24.44 -20.81
N ALA A 556 30.04 24.39 -21.97
CA ALA A 556 28.98 25.32 -22.34
C ALA A 556 27.61 24.67 -22.11
N VAL A 557 26.68 25.45 -21.56
CA VAL A 557 25.28 25.03 -21.41
C VAL A 557 24.39 26.09 -22.06
N ILE A 558 23.57 25.72 -23.04
CA ILE A 558 22.64 26.65 -23.69
C ILE A 558 21.28 26.56 -22.98
N GLY A 559 20.87 27.65 -22.34
CA GLY A 559 19.65 27.78 -21.53
C GLY A 559 19.93 27.72 -20.03
N ALA A 560 19.44 28.70 -19.28
CA ALA A 560 19.55 28.80 -17.81
C ALA A 560 18.24 28.42 -17.10
N GLY A 561 17.47 27.49 -17.67
CA GLY A 561 16.33 26.84 -16.99
C GLY A 561 16.77 25.79 -15.96
N PRO A 562 15.82 25.06 -15.32
CA PRO A 562 16.14 24.07 -14.29
C PRO A 562 17.17 23.01 -14.70
N ALA A 563 17.09 22.51 -15.94
CA ALA A 563 18.06 21.54 -16.48
C ALA A 563 19.47 22.15 -16.58
N GLY A 564 19.58 23.36 -17.15
CA GLY A 564 20.86 24.03 -17.33
C GLY A 564 21.52 24.40 -16.01
N LEU A 565 20.75 24.96 -15.06
CA LEU A 565 21.21 25.25 -13.70
C LEU A 565 21.70 23.99 -12.99
N ALA A 566 20.97 22.88 -13.12
CA ALA A 566 21.36 21.61 -12.52
C ALA A 566 22.66 21.04 -13.14
N ALA A 567 22.77 21.04 -14.46
CA ALA A 567 24.01 20.63 -15.14
C ALA A 567 25.19 21.49 -14.71
N GLY A 568 25.01 22.81 -14.69
CA GLY A 568 26.00 23.77 -14.21
C GLY A 568 26.47 23.46 -12.79
N TYR A 569 25.52 23.29 -11.87
CA TYR A 569 25.80 22.96 -10.47
C TYR A 569 26.63 21.67 -10.32
N PHE A 570 26.21 20.56 -10.94
CA PHE A 570 26.89 19.28 -10.75
C PHE A 570 28.29 19.25 -11.39
N LEU A 571 28.46 19.86 -12.55
CA LEU A 571 29.76 19.93 -13.23
C LEU A 571 30.71 20.92 -12.52
N ALA A 572 30.23 22.09 -12.10
CA ALA A 572 31.03 23.04 -11.33
C ALA A 572 31.45 22.45 -9.97
N ARG A 573 30.58 21.69 -9.31
CA ARG A 573 30.91 20.95 -8.09
C ARG A 573 32.01 19.91 -8.29
N ALA A 574 32.10 19.33 -9.49
CA ALA A 574 33.18 18.42 -9.88
C ALA A 574 34.45 19.14 -10.37
N GLY A 575 34.47 20.48 -10.34
CA GLY A 575 35.65 21.30 -10.66
C GLY A 575 35.74 21.78 -12.11
N TYR A 576 34.71 21.60 -12.94
CA TYR A 576 34.66 22.14 -14.30
C TYR A 576 34.43 23.66 -14.31
N PRO A 577 35.08 24.42 -15.20
CA PRO A 577 34.63 25.75 -15.58
C PRO A 577 33.35 25.63 -16.42
N VAL A 578 32.24 26.19 -15.95
CA VAL A 578 30.94 26.09 -16.64
C VAL A 578 30.37 27.47 -16.93
N THR A 579 29.95 27.68 -18.19
CA THR A 579 29.23 28.88 -18.63
C THR A 579 27.85 28.50 -19.17
N LEU A 580 26.80 29.11 -18.61
CA LEU A 580 25.44 29.03 -19.13
C LEU A 580 25.18 30.24 -20.05
N PHE A 581 24.62 30.00 -21.23
CA PHE A 581 24.22 31.01 -22.19
C PHE A 581 22.70 31.11 -22.20
N GLU A 582 22.15 32.24 -21.76
CA GLU A 582 20.72 32.47 -21.62
C GLU A 582 20.27 33.60 -22.55
N ARG A 583 19.19 33.35 -23.30
CA ARG A 583 18.61 34.31 -24.24
C ARG A 583 17.92 35.46 -23.50
N GLU A 584 17.25 35.16 -22.40
CA GLU A 584 16.51 36.13 -21.62
C GLU A 584 17.45 36.97 -20.71
N ALA A 585 16.92 38.04 -20.14
CA ALA A 585 17.63 38.89 -19.17
C ALA A 585 17.68 38.29 -17.74
N ASN A 586 17.16 37.06 -17.55
CA ASN A 586 17.11 36.39 -16.25
C ASN A 586 17.29 34.87 -16.42
N ALA A 587 17.74 34.21 -15.35
CA ALA A 587 17.81 32.76 -15.26
C ALA A 587 16.52 32.20 -14.62
N GLY A 588 16.35 30.88 -14.74
CA GLY A 588 15.23 30.12 -14.20
C GLY A 588 14.24 29.64 -15.27
N GLY A 589 14.32 30.11 -16.53
CA GLY A 589 13.51 29.60 -17.64
C GLY A 589 12.00 29.56 -17.31
N VAL A 590 11.37 28.38 -17.50
CA VAL A 590 9.93 28.16 -17.24
C VAL A 590 9.52 28.50 -15.81
N VAL A 591 10.32 28.16 -14.79
CA VAL A 591 9.94 28.42 -13.38
C VAL A 591 9.90 29.91 -13.06
N ARG A 592 10.75 30.72 -13.69
CA ARG A 592 10.79 32.18 -13.48
C ARG A 592 9.79 32.93 -14.34
N ASN A 593 9.67 32.52 -15.60
CA ASN A 593 8.99 33.31 -16.62
C ASN A 593 7.56 32.83 -16.91
N ILE A 594 7.22 31.57 -16.65
CA ILE A 594 5.91 30.98 -17.00
C ILE A 594 5.10 30.58 -15.78
N ILE A 595 5.71 29.87 -14.82
CA ILE A 595 4.96 29.41 -13.64
C ILE A 595 4.50 30.62 -12.80
N PRO A 596 3.21 30.72 -12.44
CA PRO A 596 2.71 31.88 -11.71
C PRO A 596 3.33 32.04 -10.31
N ARG A 597 3.55 33.29 -9.88
CA ARG A 597 4.16 33.61 -8.58
C ARG A 597 3.38 33.14 -7.35
N PHE A 598 2.09 32.84 -7.48
CA PHE A 598 1.31 32.26 -6.37
C PHE A 598 1.66 30.79 -6.11
N ARG A 599 2.31 30.11 -7.05
CA ARG A 599 2.82 28.74 -6.88
C ARG A 599 4.16 28.69 -6.17
N ILE A 600 5.05 29.60 -6.55
CA ILE A 600 6.39 29.71 -5.98
C ILE A 600 6.79 31.19 -5.92
N PRO A 601 7.24 31.69 -4.76
CA PRO A 601 7.79 33.03 -4.65
C PRO A 601 9.09 33.21 -5.47
N GLY A 602 9.25 34.39 -6.09
CA GLY A 602 10.38 34.67 -6.98
C GLY A 602 11.74 34.66 -6.27
N GLU A 603 11.76 35.02 -4.99
CA GLU A 603 12.92 35.01 -4.11
C GLU A 603 13.46 33.59 -3.87
N LEU A 604 12.59 32.57 -3.85
CA LEU A 604 13.01 31.17 -3.70
C LEU A 604 13.61 30.62 -5.01
N ILE A 605 13.13 31.10 -6.16
CA ILE A 605 13.77 30.81 -7.45
C ILE A 605 15.15 31.46 -7.50
N GLN A 606 15.25 32.72 -7.06
CA GLN A 606 16.51 33.45 -7.03
C GLN A 606 17.52 32.81 -6.06
N HIS A 607 17.07 32.36 -4.89
CA HIS A 607 17.90 31.63 -3.92
C HIS A 607 18.66 30.46 -4.56
N ASP A 608 17.95 29.59 -5.30
CA ASP A 608 18.58 28.45 -5.96
C ASP A 608 19.54 28.90 -7.07
N ILE A 609 19.19 29.92 -7.86
CA ILE A 609 20.07 30.48 -8.90
C ILE A 609 21.36 31.02 -8.27
N ASP A 610 21.26 31.82 -7.22
CA ASP A 610 22.41 32.42 -6.54
C ASP A 610 23.30 31.34 -5.95
N PHE A 611 22.73 30.27 -5.40
CA PHE A 611 23.50 29.14 -4.90
C PHE A 611 24.29 28.43 -6.02
N VAL A 612 23.69 28.23 -7.20
CA VAL A 612 24.40 27.68 -8.37
C VAL A 612 25.53 28.60 -8.83
N VAL A 613 25.31 29.92 -8.88
CA VAL A 613 26.36 30.90 -9.22
C VAL A 613 27.49 30.88 -8.18
N ASN A 614 27.15 30.78 -6.90
CA ASN A 614 28.12 30.66 -5.80
C ASN A 614 28.98 29.39 -5.91
N HIS A 615 28.51 28.33 -6.58
CA HIS A 615 29.31 27.14 -6.92
C HIS A 615 30.34 27.38 -8.02
N GLY A 616 30.36 28.57 -8.62
CA GLY A 616 31.32 28.98 -9.64
C GLY A 616 30.81 28.86 -11.07
N VAL A 617 29.50 28.70 -11.25
CA VAL A 617 28.87 28.74 -12.58
C VAL A 617 28.77 30.18 -13.07
N ASN A 618 29.23 30.45 -14.28
CA ASN A 618 29.04 31.72 -14.97
C ASN A 618 27.74 31.72 -15.79
N ILE A 619 27.02 32.84 -15.84
CA ILE A 619 25.81 32.97 -16.67
C ILE A 619 25.93 34.20 -17.55
N VAL A 620 25.82 34.00 -18.87
CA VAL A 620 25.81 35.05 -19.89
C VAL A 620 24.37 35.26 -20.35
N TYR A 621 23.77 36.36 -19.92
CA TYR A 621 22.41 36.77 -20.30
C TYR A 621 22.38 37.49 -21.65
N GLY A 622 21.23 37.47 -22.33
CA GLY A 622 21.05 38.12 -23.62
C GLY A 622 21.96 37.57 -24.72
N CYS A 623 22.31 36.27 -24.66
CA CYS A 623 23.20 35.68 -25.65
C CYS A 623 22.56 35.65 -27.05
N ASP A 624 23.40 35.56 -28.10
CA ASP A 624 22.94 35.42 -29.48
C ASP A 624 21.98 34.22 -29.61
N PRO A 625 20.72 34.40 -30.03
CA PRO A 625 19.78 33.30 -30.23
C PRO A 625 20.19 32.37 -31.38
N GLN A 626 21.18 32.75 -32.20
CA GLN A 626 21.77 31.95 -33.28
C GLN A 626 23.15 31.38 -32.91
N LEU A 627 23.43 31.19 -31.62
CA LEU A 627 24.61 30.51 -31.13
C LEU A 627 24.64 29.05 -31.63
N THR A 628 25.73 28.64 -32.28
CA THR A 628 25.87 27.29 -32.83
C THR A 628 26.88 26.47 -32.04
N ILE A 629 26.75 25.14 -32.12
CA ILE A 629 27.68 24.20 -31.48
C ILE A 629 29.11 24.42 -32.00
N GLU A 630 29.26 24.71 -33.29
CA GLU A 630 30.56 24.95 -33.93
C GLU A 630 31.25 26.20 -33.36
N LYS A 631 30.51 27.31 -33.17
CA LYS A 631 31.04 28.53 -32.54
C LYS A 631 31.56 28.24 -31.13
N LEU A 632 30.78 27.54 -30.31
CA LEU A 632 31.18 27.18 -28.95
C LEU A 632 32.40 26.25 -28.93
N ARG A 633 32.50 25.29 -29.84
CA ARG A 633 33.72 24.48 -29.98
C ARG A 633 34.93 25.32 -30.38
N GLY A 634 34.75 26.30 -31.26
CA GLY A 634 35.79 27.26 -31.63
C GLY A 634 36.29 28.11 -30.45
N GLU A 635 35.44 28.36 -29.45
CA GLU A 635 35.78 29.04 -28.20
C GLU A 635 36.44 28.11 -27.15
N GLY A 636 36.66 26.83 -27.47
CA GLY A 636 37.36 25.87 -26.62
C GLY A 636 36.46 25.01 -25.73
N TYR A 637 35.13 25.11 -25.87
CA TYR A 637 34.20 24.26 -25.12
C TYR A 637 34.20 22.83 -25.69
N ARG A 638 34.65 21.87 -24.88
CA ARG A 638 34.68 20.44 -25.26
C ARG A 638 33.32 19.78 -25.15
N TYR A 639 32.55 20.17 -24.14
CA TYR A 639 31.21 19.67 -23.87
C TYR A 639 30.19 20.79 -24.04
N VAL A 640 29.10 20.51 -24.76
CA VAL A 640 27.99 21.44 -24.99
C VAL A 640 26.69 20.75 -24.59
N LEU A 641 25.96 21.32 -23.64
CA LEU A 641 24.67 20.79 -23.20
C LEU A 641 23.57 21.77 -23.62
N VAL A 642 22.60 21.31 -24.39
CA VAL A 642 21.50 22.14 -24.91
C VAL A 642 20.24 21.88 -24.09
N GLY A 643 19.77 22.91 -23.39
CA GLY A 643 18.62 22.89 -22.50
C GLY A 643 17.64 24.03 -22.76
N THR A 644 17.33 24.28 -24.03
CA THR A 644 16.47 25.39 -24.49
C THR A 644 14.98 25.19 -24.19
N GLY A 645 14.57 24.00 -23.72
CA GLY A 645 13.18 23.66 -23.41
C GLY A 645 12.28 23.52 -24.64
N THR A 646 10.98 23.67 -24.44
CA THR A 646 9.91 23.57 -25.45
C THR A 646 9.05 24.83 -25.42
N ASP A 647 9.20 25.71 -26.41
CA ASP A 647 8.51 27.02 -26.50
C ASP A 647 7.55 27.11 -27.70
N LYS A 648 7.46 26.03 -28.50
CA LYS A 648 6.62 26.01 -29.72
C LYS A 648 5.22 25.48 -29.43
N ASN A 649 4.25 26.38 -29.38
CA ASN A 649 2.84 26.04 -29.23
C ASN A 649 2.12 25.98 -30.58
N SER A 650 1.51 24.83 -30.91
CA SER A 650 0.77 24.61 -32.16
C SER A 650 -0.58 25.34 -32.23
N GLY A 651 -1.10 25.85 -31.10
CA GLY A 651 -2.39 26.56 -31.03
C GLY A 651 -3.58 25.69 -31.42
N VAL A 652 -4.79 26.16 -31.13
CA VAL A 652 -6.01 25.50 -31.60
C VAL A 652 -6.54 26.27 -32.83
N SER A 653 -6.91 25.54 -33.88
CA SER A 653 -7.59 26.13 -35.03
C SER A 653 -9.07 26.27 -34.71
N LEU A 654 -9.55 27.50 -34.57
CA LEU A 654 -10.98 27.83 -34.36
C LEU A 654 -11.52 28.52 -35.61
N GLY A 655 -12.72 28.12 -36.03
CA GLY A 655 -13.51 28.90 -36.97
C GLY A 655 -14.09 30.16 -36.33
N GLY A 656 -14.85 30.94 -37.10
CA GLY A 656 -15.44 32.21 -36.64
C GLY A 656 -14.55 33.42 -36.94
N ASP A 657 -14.98 34.59 -36.47
CA ASP A 657 -14.40 35.90 -36.79
C ASP A 657 -13.72 36.60 -35.59
N ASN A 658 -13.74 36.00 -34.40
CA ASN A 658 -13.06 36.56 -33.23
C ASN A 658 -11.60 36.11 -33.13
N ARG A 659 -10.70 37.08 -33.03
CA ARG A 659 -9.24 36.88 -32.99
C ARG A 659 -8.65 37.00 -31.58
N ASN A 660 -9.45 37.17 -30.53
CA ASN A 660 -8.98 37.26 -29.15
C ASN A 660 -8.61 35.88 -28.58
N VAL A 661 -7.68 35.22 -29.25
CA VAL A 661 -7.14 33.90 -28.89
C VAL A 661 -5.66 34.08 -28.52
N ARG A 662 -5.33 33.75 -27.28
CA ARG A 662 -3.99 33.88 -26.72
C ARG A 662 -3.33 32.52 -26.52
N LYS A 663 -2.01 32.45 -26.69
CA LYS A 663 -1.22 31.26 -26.36
C LYS A 663 -0.88 31.25 -24.86
N SER A 664 -0.91 30.07 -24.24
CA SER A 664 -0.67 29.88 -22.81
C SER A 664 0.64 30.50 -22.31
N LEU A 665 1.78 30.16 -22.91
CA LEU A 665 3.09 30.64 -22.46
C LEU A 665 3.24 32.15 -22.58
N GLN A 666 2.72 32.73 -23.66
CA GLN A 666 2.74 34.18 -23.85
C GLN A 666 1.91 34.88 -22.75
N PHE A 667 0.67 34.43 -22.55
CA PHE A 667 -0.21 34.98 -21.52
C PHE A 667 0.42 34.91 -20.12
N LEU A 668 0.96 33.75 -19.73
CA LEU A 668 1.58 33.55 -18.42
C LEU A 668 2.85 34.41 -18.26
N ARG A 669 3.62 34.61 -19.33
CA ARG A 669 4.80 35.48 -19.35
C ARG A 669 4.43 36.95 -19.13
N GLU A 670 3.42 37.45 -19.83
CA GLU A 670 2.90 38.81 -19.67
C GLU A 670 2.33 39.01 -18.24
N TYR A 671 1.58 38.02 -17.73
CA TYR A 671 1.06 38.02 -16.37
C TYR A 671 2.17 38.11 -15.31
N ASN A 672 3.22 37.30 -15.44
CA ASN A 672 4.35 37.28 -14.49
C ASN A 672 5.22 38.55 -14.54
N ARG A 673 5.22 39.27 -15.67
CA ARG A 673 5.85 40.59 -15.82
C ARG A 673 5.02 41.72 -15.20
N GLY A 674 3.76 41.44 -14.82
CA GLY A 674 2.84 42.45 -14.30
C GLY A 674 2.33 43.40 -15.38
N GLU A 675 2.26 42.94 -16.63
CA GLU A 675 1.70 43.72 -17.72
C GLU A 675 0.19 43.91 -17.54
N THR A 676 -0.35 45.01 -18.04
CA THR A 676 -1.80 45.27 -18.01
C THR A 676 -2.50 44.40 -19.03
N LEU A 677 -3.16 43.34 -18.54
CA LEU A 677 -3.90 42.39 -19.37
C LEU A 677 -5.39 42.75 -19.41
N ASN A 678 -5.93 42.94 -20.63
CA ASN A 678 -7.37 43.10 -20.83
C ASN A 678 -7.96 41.80 -21.39
N LEU A 679 -8.59 41.00 -20.53
CA LEU A 679 -9.17 39.71 -20.89
C LEU A 679 -10.70 39.72 -20.98
N GLY A 680 -11.36 40.82 -20.62
CA GLY A 680 -12.81 40.86 -20.44
C GLY A 680 -13.26 40.15 -19.17
N LYS A 681 -14.56 39.81 -19.09
CA LYS A 681 -15.20 39.21 -17.91
C LYS A 681 -15.16 37.69 -17.91
N GLN A 682 -15.25 37.07 -19.08
CA GLN A 682 -15.32 35.61 -19.21
C GLN A 682 -14.14 35.07 -20.03
N VAL A 683 -13.32 34.25 -19.40
CA VAL A 683 -12.14 33.63 -20.03
C VAL A 683 -12.37 32.13 -20.18
N VAL A 684 -12.09 31.59 -21.37
CA VAL A 684 -12.09 30.15 -21.62
C VAL A 684 -10.68 29.66 -21.87
N VAL A 685 -10.25 28.63 -21.13
CA VAL A 685 -8.95 27.97 -21.31
C VAL A 685 -9.18 26.60 -21.94
N ILE A 686 -8.57 26.37 -23.11
CA ILE A 686 -8.68 25.11 -23.85
C ILE A 686 -7.50 24.23 -23.51
N GLY A 687 -7.76 23.08 -22.89
CA GLY A 687 -6.73 22.15 -22.42
C GLY A 687 -7.00 21.70 -20.99
N ALA A 688 -6.23 20.75 -20.49
CA ALA A 688 -6.41 20.23 -19.14
C ALA A 688 -5.11 19.73 -18.48
N GLY A 689 -3.95 20.22 -18.96
CA GLY A 689 -2.66 19.99 -18.29
C GLY A 689 -2.37 21.04 -17.23
N ASN A 690 -1.22 20.92 -16.54
CA ASN A 690 -0.81 21.88 -15.49
C ASN A 690 -0.81 23.33 -16.00
N THR A 691 -0.32 23.57 -17.22
CA THR A 691 -0.36 24.90 -17.86
C THR A 691 -1.79 25.44 -18.01
N ALA A 692 -2.79 24.60 -18.25
CA ALA A 692 -4.18 25.04 -18.34
C ALA A 692 -4.72 25.46 -16.96
N MET A 693 -4.36 24.72 -15.90
CA MET A 693 -4.70 25.09 -14.52
C MET A 693 -4.07 26.42 -14.13
N ASP A 694 -2.78 26.61 -14.43
CA ASP A 694 -2.06 27.86 -14.19
C ASP A 694 -2.69 29.03 -14.96
N CYS A 695 -3.01 28.85 -16.24
CA CYS A 695 -3.68 29.87 -17.05
C CYS A 695 -5.04 30.28 -16.46
N ALA A 696 -5.88 29.32 -16.06
CA ALA A 696 -7.21 29.61 -15.53
C ALA A 696 -7.13 30.36 -14.18
N ARG A 697 -6.24 29.90 -13.29
CA ARG A 697 -6.00 30.53 -11.98
C ARG A 697 -5.39 31.92 -12.10
N ALA A 698 -4.47 32.12 -13.05
CA ALA A 698 -3.90 33.43 -13.34
C ALA A 698 -4.95 34.38 -13.96
N ALA A 699 -5.79 33.88 -14.88
CA ALA A 699 -6.86 34.68 -15.47
C ALA A 699 -7.84 35.22 -14.43
N LEU A 700 -8.25 34.40 -13.45
CA LEU A 700 -9.11 34.85 -12.34
C LEU A 700 -8.50 35.95 -11.47
N ARG A 701 -7.17 36.11 -11.51
CA ARG A 701 -6.45 37.14 -10.76
C ARG A 701 -6.22 38.42 -11.58
N VAL A 702 -6.58 38.44 -12.86
CA VAL A 702 -6.53 39.64 -13.70
C VAL A 702 -7.75 40.52 -13.41
N PRO A 703 -7.56 41.83 -13.13
CA PRO A 703 -8.67 42.74 -12.88
C PRO A 703 -9.71 42.73 -14.01
N GLY A 704 -10.98 42.60 -13.64
CA GLY A 704 -12.12 42.60 -14.56
C GLY A 704 -12.62 41.22 -14.97
N VAL A 705 -11.84 40.15 -14.74
CA VAL A 705 -12.30 38.77 -14.97
C VAL A 705 -13.23 38.33 -13.85
N GLU A 706 -14.43 37.87 -14.22
CA GLU A 706 -15.46 37.38 -13.29
C GLU A 706 -15.54 35.85 -13.30
N LYS A 707 -15.16 35.21 -14.42
CA LYS A 707 -15.23 33.74 -14.59
C LYS A 707 -14.13 33.24 -15.51
N ALA A 708 -13.44 32.17 -15.09
CA ALA A 708 -12.56 31.37 -15.93
C ALA A 708 -13.10 29.94 -16.04
N THR A 709 -13.18 29.41 -17.25
CA THR A 709 -13.67 28.05 -17.52
C THR A 709 -12.64 27.23 -18.28
N ILE A 710 -12.28 26.06 -17.76
CA ILE A 710 -11.49 25.06 -18.48
C ILE A 710 -12.42 24.22 -19.34
N VAL A 711 -12.13 24.15 -20.64
CA VAL A 711 -12.83 23.28 -21.60
C VAL A 711 -11.95 22.09 -21.92
N TYR A 712 -12.46 20.89 -21.66
CA TYR A 712 -11.72 19.65 -21.87
C TYR A 712 -12.55 18.58 -22.59
N ARG A 713 -11.95 17.99 -23.63
CA ARG A 713 -12.62 17.01 -24.50
C ARG A 713 -12.84 15.61 -23.88
N ARG A 714 -12.37 15.36 -22.65
CA ARG A 714 -12.59 14.09 -21.91
C ARG A 714 -13.14 14.37 -20.50
N SER A 715 -13.26 13.34 -19.66
CA SER A 715 -13.68 13.49 -18.27
C SER A 715 -12.51 13.84 -17.35
N LEU A 716 -12.81 14.09 -16.07
CA LEU A 716 -11.81 14.32 -15.03
C LEU A 716 -10.83 13.13 -14.87
N GLN A 717 -11.28 11.89 -15.10
CA GLN A 717 -10.44 10.69 -14.94
C GLN A 717 -9.28 10.66 -15.95
N GLU A 718 -9.47 11.18 -17.16
CA GLU A 718 -8.43 11.24 -18.18
C GLU A 718 -7.62 12.56 -18.18
N MET A 719 -7.85 13.43 -17.19
CA MET A 719 -7.18 14.73 -17.09
C MET A 719 -5.67 14.55 -16.91
N PRO A 720 -4.81 15.21 -17.72
CA PRO A 720 -3.36 15.10 -17.59
C PRO A 720 -2.77 16.01 -16.51
N ALA A 721 -3.48 17.02 -16.01
CA ALA A 721 -3.01 17.82 -14.89
C ALA A 721 -2.88 16.94 -13.64
N TRP A 722 -1.88 17.24 -12.81
CA TRP A 722 -1.77 16.57 -11.51
C TRP A 722 -2.99 16.90 -10.65
N ARG A 723 -3.39 15.92 -9.83
CA ARG A 723 -4.60 16.03 -9.02
C ARG A 723 -4.59 17.28 -8.14
N GLU A 724 -3.45 17.60 -7.53
CA GLU A 724 -3.26 18.81 -6.71
C GLU A 724 -3.56 20.09 -7.50
N GLU A 725 -3.09 20.20 -8.75
CA GLU A 725 -3.29 21.40 -9.58
C GLU A 725 -4.77 21.60 -9.94
N TYR A 726 -5.48 20.50 -10.19
CA TYR A 726 -6.93 20.50 -10.39
C TYR A 726 -7.67 20.96 -9.13
N GLU A 727 -7.31 20.41 -7.98
CA GLU A 727 -7.95 20.75 -6.70
C GLU A 727 -7.69 22.20 -6.29
N GLU A 728 -6.47 22.72 -6.53
CA GLU A 728 -6.17 24.14 -6.32
C GLU A 728 -6.94 25.05 -7.29
N ALA A 729 -7.06 24.68 -8.56
CA ALA A 729 -7.88 25.42 -9.52
C ALA A 729 -9.36 25.45 -9.10
N GLN A 730 -9.88 24.32 -8.62
CA GLN A 730 -11.25 24.25 -8.08
C GLN A 730 -11.43 25.15 -6.85
N ARG A 731 -10.47 25.15 -5.91
CA ARG A 731 -10.49 26.04 -4.72
C ARG A 731 -10.45 27.52 -5.09
N ASP A 732 -9.72 27.87 -6.15
CA ASP A 732 -9.67 29.24 -6.70
C ASP A 732 -10.96 29.64 -7.44
N GLY A 733 -11.92 28.73 -7.64
CA GLY A 733 -13.21 29.00 -8.30
C GLY A 733 -13.21 28.79 -9.82
N VAL A 734 -12.23 28.07 -10.38
CA VAL A 734 -12.21 27.73 -11.81
C VAL A 734 -13.38 26.78 -12.13
N ALA A 735 -14.15 27.11 -13.16
CA ALA A 735 -15.19 26.25 -13.69
C ALA A 735 -14.61 25.21 -14.67
N PHE A 736 -15.24 24.03 -14.77
CA PHE A 736 -14.81 22.96 -15.66
C PHE A 736 -15.97 22.51 -16.56
N GLU A 737 -15.75 22.57 -17.87
CA GLU A 737 -16.61 22.03 -18.90
C GLU A 737 -15.95 20.79 -19.51
N PHE A 738 -16.29 19.62 -18.97
CA PHE A 738 -15.82 18.34 -19.47
C PHE A 738 -16.58 17.90 -20.72
N LEU A 739 -16.03 16.89 -21.40
CA LEU A 739 -16.62 16.30 -22.60
C LEU A 739 -17.01 17.37 -23.64
N SER A 740 -16.15 18.37 -23.81
CA SER A 740 -16.41 19.50 -24.71
C SER A 740 -15.16 19.84 -25.52
N ASN A 741 -15.32 19.98 -26.83
CA ASN A 741 -14.24 20.35 -27.75
C ASN A 741 -14.61 21.61 -28.54
N PRO A 742 -13.81 22.70 -28.49
CA PRO A 742 -14.16 23.95 -29.13
C PRO A 742 -14.03 23.89 -30.65
N GLU A 743 -14.96 24.51 -31.38
CA GLU A 743 -14.99 24.52 -32.86
C GLU A 743 -14.93 25.94 -33.44
N GLN A 744 -15.70 26.90 -32.91
CA GLN A 744 -15.85 28.24 -33.50
C GLN A 744 -15.94 29.33 -32.43
N PHE A 745 -15.31 30.49 -32.67
CA PHE A 745 -15.34 31.66 -31.78
C PHE A 745 -15.73 32.93 -32.54
N TYR A 746 -16.87 33.52 -32.17
CA TYR A 746 -17.51 34.63 -32.87
C TYR A 746 -17.30 35.98 -32.19
N ALA A 747 -17.34 37.07 -32.96
CA ALA A 747 -17.05 38.44 -32.51
C ALA A 747 -18.02 38.94 -31.44
N ASP A 748 -19.23 38.37 -31.40
CA ASP A 748 -20.22 38.65 -30.37
C ASP A 748 -19.82 38.07 -29.00
N GLY A 749 -18.80 37.19 -28.92
CA GLY A 749 -18.34 36.50 -27.71
C GLY A 749 -18.88 35.07 -27.56
N THR A 750 -19.55 34.52 -28.58
CA THR A 750 -20.07 33.15 -28.58
C THR A 750 -18.99 32.15 -28.98
N LEU A 751 -18.70 31.18 -28.10
CA LEU A 751 -17.83 30.04 -28.34
C LEU A 751 -18.67 28.76 -28.51
N THR A 752 -18.70 28.20 -29.72
CA THR A 752 -19.37 26.93 -29.99
C THR A 752 -18.46 25.76 -29.64
N VAL A 753 -18.97 24.84 -28.83
CA VAL A 753 -18.30 23.60 -28.43
C VAL A 753 -19.09 22.38 -28.90
N ARG A 754 -18.37 21.39 -29.42
CA ARG A 754 -18.84 20.04 -29.71
C ARG A 754 -18.95 19.25 -28.42
N VAL A 755 -20.12 18.68 -28.14
CA VAL A 755 -20.28 17.72 -27.05
C VAL A 755 -19.57 16.42 -27.44
N MET A 756 -18.80 15.88 -26.52
CA MET A 756 -18.00 14.67 -26.71
C MET A 756 -18.59 13.51 -25.89
N ALA A 757 -18.29 12.30 -26.31
CA ALA A 757 -18.48 11.08 -25.53
C ALA A 757 -17.13 10.36 -25.37
N LEU A 758 -17.01 9.49 -24.37
CA LEU A 758 -15.84 8.63 -24.24
C LEU A 758 -16.07 7.34 -25.03
N GLY A 759 -15.18 7.06 -25.97
CA GLY A 759 -15.06 5.76 -26.64
C GLY A 759 -14.18 4.80 -25.86
N ASP A 760 -13.65 3.81 -26.57
CA ASP A 760 -12.73 2.81 -26.01
C ASP A 760 -11.40 3.42 -25.57
N ALA A 761 -10.73 2.72 -24.66
CA ALA A 761 -9.36 3.04 -24.24
C ALA A 761 -8.38 2.88 -25.41
N ASP A 762 -7.38 3.76 -25.47
CA ASP A 762 -6.21 3.55 -26.33
C ASP A 762 -5.24 2.52 -25.72
N GLU A 763 -4.12 2.25 -26.41
CA GLU A 763 -3.08 1.30 -25.96
C GLU A 763 -2.48 1.66 -24.59
N LYS A 764 -2.66 2.91 -24.12
CA LYS A 764 -2.21 3.40 -22.82
C LYS A 764 -3.33 3.39 -21.77
N GLY A 765 -4.46 2.73 -22.06
CA GLY A 765 -5.63 2.66 -21.19
C GLY A 765 -6.48 3.95 -21.16
N ARG A 766 -6.12 4.98 -21.93
CA ARG A 766 -6.80 6.28 -21.87
C ARG A 766 -7.95 6.34 -22.87
N ARG A 767 -9.17 6.64 -22.39
CA ARG A 767 -10.36 6.68 -23.26
C ARG A 767 -10.28 7.76 -24.35
N ARG A 768 -10.67 7.38 -25.57
CA ARG A 768 -10.67 8.28 -26.74
C ARG A 768 -11.88 9.22 -26.70
N PRO A 769 -11.73 10.51 -27.03
CA PRO A 769 -12.85 11.42 -27.14
C PRO A 769 -13.50 11.25 -28.51
N LEU A 770 -14.80 10.98 -28.54
CA LEU A 770 -15.61 10.83 -29.76
C LEU A 770 -16.57 12.01 -29.89
N ALA A 771 -16.60 12.65 -31.06
CA ALA A 771 -17.50 13.75 -31.32
C ALA A 771 -18.96 13.25 -31.42
N THR A 772 -19.89 13.94 -30.78
CA THR A 772 -21.32 13.66 -30.90
C THR A 772 -21.97 14.57 -31.95
N GLY A 773 -23.22 14.28 -32.33
CA GLY A 773 -24.01 15.18 -33.18
C GLY A 773 -24.39 16.52 -32.52
N GLN A 774 -24.16 16.67 -31.21
CA GLN A 774 -24.63 17.82 -30.44
C GLN A 774 -23.57 18.91 -30.30
N THR A 775 -24.00 20.16 -30.35
CA THR A 775 -23.18 21.35 -30.02
C THR A 775 -23.85 22.14 -28.90
N ARG A 776 -23.05 22.92 -28.19
CA ARG A 776 -23.48 23.88 -27.17
C ARG A 776 -22.70 25.17 -27.31
N THR A 777 -23.19 26.24 -26.70
CA THR A 777 -22.53 27.54 -26.70
C THR A 777 -22.06 27.92 -25.30
N LEU A 778 -20.87 28.50 -25.23
CA LEU A 778 -20.31 29.15 -24.05
C LEU A 778 -20.08 30.62 -24.37
N ARG A 779 -20.09 31.46 -23.34
CA ARG A 779 -19.72 32.87 -23.46
C ARG A 779 -18.23 33.03 -23.14
N ALA A 780 -17.49 33.72 -24.00
CA ALA A 780 -16.08 34.02 -23.80
C ALA A 780 -15.74 35.39 -24.40
N ASP A 781 -15.03 36.22 -23.64
CA ASP A 781 -14.43 37.45 -24.14
C ASP A 781 -13.01 37.18 -24.64
N THR A 782 -12.28 36.26 -23.99
CA THR A 782 -10.94 35.80 -24.37
C THR A 782 -10.85 34.28 -24.33
N VAL A 783 -10.15 33.69 -25.31
CA VAL A 783 -9.79 32.26 -25.32
C VAL A 783 -8.28 32.10 -25.13
N ILE A 784 -7.85 31.20 -24.24
CA ILE A 784 -6.45 30.85 -24.02
C ILE A 784 -6.24 29.39 -24.43
N THR A 785 -5.30 29.13 -25.34
CA THR A 785 -4.97 27.77 -25.79
C THR A 785 -3.80 27.19 -25.00
N ALA A 786 -4.03 26.09 -24.28
CA ALA A 786 -3.06 25.38 -23.43
C ALA A 786 -3.02 23.88 -23.79
N ILE A 787 -2.76 23.57 -25.07
CA ILE A 787 -2.84 22.22 -25.63
C ILE A 787 -1.49 21.49 -25.75
N GLY A 788 -0.44 22.03 -25.14
CA GLY A 788 0.90 21.44 -25.10
C GLY A 788 1.94 22.21 -25.93
N GLU A 789 3.20 22.01 -25.58
CA GLU A 789 4.37 22.65 -26.19
C GLU A 789 5.23 21.60 -26.90
N GLN A 790 5.96 22.01 -27.93
CA GLN A 790 6.83 21.16 -28.74
C GLN A 790 8.25 21.73 -28.82
N GLN A 791 9.21 20.88 -29.19
CA GLN A 791 10.55 21.31 -29.53
C GLN A 791 10.53 22.23 -30.76
N ASP A 792 11.40 23.24 -30.76
CA ASP A 792 11.66 24.03 -31.95
C ASP A 792 12.73 23.35 -32.81
N VAL A 793 12.29 22.38 -33.61
CA VAL A 793 13.15 21.60 -34.52
C VAL A 793 13.96 22.49 -35.47
N ALA A 794 13.38 23.60 -35.94
CA ALA A 794 14.06 24.51 -36.86
C ALA A 794 15.21 25.25 -36.15
N ALA A 795 14.99 25.69 -34.91
CA ALA A 795 16.04 26.28 -34.09
C ALA A 795 17.14 25.25 -33.76
N LEU A 796 16.78 24.02 -33.42
CA LEU A 796 17.75 22.95 -33.12
C LEU A 796 18.62 22.62 -34.32
N ALA A 797 18.02 22.47 -35.50
CA ALA A 797 18.78 22.25 -36.74
C ALA A 797 19.73 23.43 -37.04
N ALA A 798 19.28 24.67 -36.84
CA ALA A 798 20.11 25.86 -37.03
C ALA A 798 21.29 25.94 -36.02
N MET A 799 21.14 25.40 -34.81
CA MET A 799 22.24 25.26 -33.84
C MET A 799 23.25 24.17 -34.22
N GLY A 800 22.88 23.29 -35.16
CA GLY A 800 23.67 22.14 -35.59
C GLY A 800 23.31 20.81 -34.90
N ILE A 801 22.14 20.72 -34.25
CA ILE A 801 21.70 19.47 -33.60
C ILE A 801 21.18 18.48 -34.65
N PRO A 802 21.66 17.22 -34.63
CA PRO A 802 21.20 16.19 -35.56
C PRO A 802 19.75 15.79 -35.26
N LEU A 803 18.98 15.62 -36.34
CA LEU A 803 17.60 15.13 -36.31
C LEU A 803 17.54 13.70 -36.84
N ASP A 804 16.60 12.91 -36.35
CA ASP A 804 16.28 11.58 -36.88
C ASP A 804 15.42 11.66 -38.15
N ASP A 805 15.12 10.49 -38.74
CA ASP A 805 14.30 10.36 -39.95
C ASP A 805 12.85 10.86 -39.76
N SER A 806 12.39 11.00 -38.52
CA SER A 806 11.09 11.56 -38.17
C SER A 806 11.12 13.08 -37.96
N GLY A 807 12.30 13.71 -38.14
CA GLY A 807 12.51 15.14 -37.97
C GLY A 807 12.60 15.58 -36.51
N TRP A 808 12.81 14.67 -35.56
CA TRP A 808 12.96 14.98 -34.13
C TRP A 808 14.42 14.92 -33.70
N PRO A 809 14.84 15.67 -32.69
CA PRO A 809 16.21 15.60 -32.20
C PRO A 809 16.54 14.21 -31.65
N ALA A 810 17.65 13.63 -32.11
CA ALA A 810 18.08 12.28 -31.76
C ALA A 810 19.11 12.31 -30.62
N ALA A 811 18.80 11.64 -29.51
CA ALA A 811 19.73 11.47 -28.39
C ALA A 811 19.54 10.12 -27.68
N ASP A 812 20.61 9.61 -27.09
CA ASP A 812 20.60 8.39 -26.29
C ASP A 812 19.93 8.61 -24.90
N PRO A 813 19.81 7.56 -24.05
CA PRO A 813 19.24 7.71 -22.71
C PRO A 813 20.00 8.67 -21.76
N THR A 814 21.30 8.86 -21.98
CA THR A 814 22.12 9.83 -21.23
C THR A 814 21.86 11.27 -21.69
N GLY A 815 21.37 11.43 -22.93
CA GLY A 815 21.14 12.69 -23.59
C GLY A 815 22.16 13.00 -24.67
N GLU A 816 23.15 12.15 -24.91
CA GLU A 816 24.17 12.41 -25.92
C GLU A 816 23.57 12.26 -27.33
N THR A 817 23.84 13.24 -28.18
CA THR A 817 23.45 13.21 -29.60
C THR A 817 24.46 12.39 -30.41
N THR A 818 24.24 12.25 -31.72
CA THR A 818 25.25 11.67 -32.62
C THR A 818 26.49 12.54 -32.78
N LEU A 819 26.49 13.80 -32.31
CA LEU A 819 27.68 14.64 -32.20
C LEU A 819 28.37 14.39 -30.84
N PRO A 820 29.61 13.85 -30.83
CA PRO A 820 30.29 13.53 -29.58
C PRO A 820 30.47 14.74 -28.66
N GLY A 821 30.15 14.57 -27.37
CA GLY A 821 30.26 15.64 -26.37
C GLY A 821 29.14 16.70 -26.45
N VAL A 822 28.11 16.49 -27.28
CA VAL A 822 26.91 17.34 -27.35
C VAL A 822 25.72 16.59 -26.76
N PHE A 823 25.09 17.17 -25.75
CA PHE A 823 23.98 16.56 -25.03
C PHE A 823 22.71 17.42 -25.12
N LEU A 824 21.55 16.79 -25.14
CA LEU A 824 20.25 17.41 -24.95
C LEU A 824 19.77 17.16 -23.52
N ILE A 825 19.42 18.24 -22.81
CA ILE A 825 19.00 18.17 -21.41
C ILE A 825 17.64 18.83 -21.15
N GLY A 826 16.81 18.20 -20.33
CA GLY A 826 15.48 18.71 -19.99
C GLY A 826 14.46 18.51 -21.11
N ASP A 827 13.44 19.37 -21.17
CA ASP A 827 12.27 19.18 -22.05
C ASP A 827 12.62 19.10 -23.54
N VAL A 828 13.73 19.70 -23.97
CA VAL A 828 14.15 19.65 -25.37
C VAL A 828 14.50 18.22 -25.83
N GLN A 829 14.90 17.34 -24.92
CA GLN A 829 15.27 15.96 -25.26
C GLN A 829 14.05 15.10 -25.61
N ARG A 830 12.95 15.21 -24.86
CA ARG A 830 11.82 14.26 -24.92
C ARG A 830 10.44 14.91 -25.02
N GLY A 831 10.38 16.23 -25.00
CA GLY A 831 9.14 17.00 -24.86
C GLY A 831 8.89 17.47 -23.43
N PRO A 832 7.83 18.26 -23.20
CA PRO A 832 7.50 18.82 -21.89
C PRO A 832 7.36 17.75 -20.80
N SER A 833 8.06 17.92 -19.68
CA SER A 833 8.01 17.02 -18.53
C SER A 833 7.93 17.79 -17.21
N SER A 834 8.14 17.11 -16.08
CA SER A 834 8.21 17.76 -14.77
C SER A 834 9.60 18.38 -14.52
N ILE A 835 9.64 19.40 -13.66
CA ILE A 835 10.89 20.12 -13.32
C ILE A 835 11.96 19.16 -12.77
N VAL A 836 11.56 18.23 -11.90
CA VAL A 836 12.49 17.25 -11.33
C VAL A 836 12.98 16.25 -12.38
N SER A 837 12.15 15.90 -13.37
CA SER A 837 12.56 15.08 -14.52
C SER A 837 13.64 15.78 -15.34
N ALA A 838 13.48 17.09 -15.58
CA ALA A 838 14.48 17.90 -16.27
C ALA A 838 15.82 17.96 -15.52
N ILE A 839 15.79 18.12 -14.19
CA ILE A 839 16.99 18.06 -13.33
C ILE A 839 17.61 16.66 -13.38
N GLY A 840 16.80 15.60 -13.30
CA GLY A 840 17.27 14.21 -13.38
C GLY A 840 17.93 13.90 -14.72
N ASN A 841 17.44 14.49 -15.81
CA ASN A 841 18.05 14.35 -17.12
C ASN A 841 19.38 15.09 -17.24
N ALA A 842 19.44 16.33 -16.76
CA ALA A 842 20.69 17.08 -16.66
C ALA A 842 21.73 16.34 -15.81
N ARG A 843 21.30 15.70 -14.72
CA ARG A 843 22.17 14.87 -13.87
C ARG A 843 22.76 13.68 -14.61
N ARG A 844 21.97 12.95 -15.42
CA ARG A 844 22.48 11.84 -16.24
C ARG A 844 23.55 12.29 -17.22
N ALA A 845 23.33 13.42 -17.91
CA ALA A 845 24.33 13.98 -18.82
C ALA A 845 25.62 14.40 -18.10
N ALA A 846 25.49 15.08 -16.94
CA ALA A 846 26.64 15.43 -16.12
C ALA A 846 27.42 14.19 -15.65
N ASP A 847 26.73 13.17 -15.14
CA ASP A 847 27.37 11.94 -14.69
C ASP A 847 28.08 11.19 -15.84
N ALA A 848 27.51 11.21 -17.06
CA ALA A 848 28.16 10.64 -18.25
C ALA A 848 29.47 11.37 -18.61
N ILE A 849 29.49 12.71 -18.51
CA ILE A 849 30.71 13.52 -18.71
C ILE A 849 31.75 13.21 -17.64
N LEU A 850 31.36 13.15 -16.37
CA LEU A 850 32.28 12.86 -15.26
C LEU A 850 32.89 11.46 -15.38
N ALA A 851 32.09 10.46 -15.74
CA ALA A 851 32.55 9.10 -15.99
C ALA A 851 33.55 9.04 -17.16
N ARG A 852 33.25 9.74 -18.26
CA ARG A 852 34.14 9.82 -19.45
C ARG A 852 35.51 10.42 -19.13
N GLU A 853 35.56 11.34 -18.18
CA GLU A 853 36.78 12.05 -17.79
C GLU A 853 37.44 11.42 -16.54
N ASN A 854 36.98 10.23 -16.12
CA ASN A 854 37.48 9.49 -14.96
C ASN A 854 37.47 10.30 -13.64
N ILE A 855 36.49 11.19 -13.49
CA ILE A 855 36.32 11.98 -12.26
C ILE A 855 35.38 11.22 -11.32
N ALA A 856 35.91 10.79 -10.19
CA ALA A 856 35.13 10.09 -9.16
C ALA A 856 34.07 11.03 -8.57
N ASN A 857 32.79 10.68 -8.74
CA ASN A 857 31.69 11.41 -8.13
C ASN A 857 31.29 10.74 -6.79
N HIS A 858 32.02 11.02 -5.71
CA HIS A 858 31.78 10.44 -4.40
C HIS A 858 30.37 10.72 -3.83
N HIS A 859 29.66 11.71 -4.38
CA HIS A 859 28.27 12.05 -4.03
C HIS A 859 27.22 11.15 -4.71
N GLN A 860 27.65 10.05 -5.36
CA GLN A 860 26.78 9.00 -5.87
C GLN A 860 26.64 7.80 -4.93
N HIS A 861 27.52 7.65 -3.93
CA HIS A 861 27.42 6.55 -2.98
C HIS A 861 26.18 6.72 -2.11
N LYS A 862 25.44 5.63 -1.89
CA LYS A 862 24.33 5.62 -0.92
C LYS A 862 24.91 5.93 0.46
N ARG A 863 24.36 6.94 1.13
CA ARG A 863 24.68 7.22 2.52
C ARG A 863 23.80 6.34 3.38
N TRP A 864 24.40 5.39 4.07
CA TRP A 864 23.72 4.60 5.10
C TRP A 864 24.05 5.25 6.44
N ASN A 865 23.05 5.60 7.24
CA ASN A 865 23.33 5.92 8.64
C ASN A 865 23.05 4.69 9.51
N ASN A 866 23.70 4.61 10.67
CA ASN A 866 23.51 3.49 11.58
C ASN A 866 22.04 3.44 12.04
N VAL A 867 21.39 2.29 11.93
CA VAL A 867 19.99 2.07 12.36
C VAL A 867 19.88 0.72 13.02
N ASP A 868 19.05 0.64 14.07
CA ASP A 868 18.58 -0.64 14.58
C ASP A 868 17.39 -1.14 13.74
N PRO A 869 17.52 -2.29 13.03
CA PRO A 869 16.40 -2.88 12.30
C PRO A 869 15.17 -3.19 13.17
N ALA A 870 15.34 -3.40 14.48
CA ALA A 870 14.23 -3.63 15.40
C ALA A 870 13.31 -2.40 15.50
N ASP A 871 13.90 -1.20 15.61
CA ASP A 871 13.16 0.06 15.64
C ASP A 871 12.34 0.27 14.35
N ILE A 872 12.94 -0.05 13.20
CA ILE A 872 12.25 0.03 11.89
C ILE A 872 11.09 -0.96 11.84
N TYR A 873 11.30 -2.19 12.31
CA TYR A 873 10.27 -3.24 12.29
C TYR A 873 9.08 -2.87 13.18
N GLN A 874 9.31 -2.23 14.33
CA GLN A 874 8.24 -1.76 15.22
C GLN A 874 7.30 -0.74 14.53
N ARG A 875 7.84 0.15 13.69
CA ARG A 875 7.06 1.16 12.97
C ARG A 875 6.08 0.57 11.94
N LYS A 876 6.38 -0.63 11.40
CA LYS A 876 5.54 -1.30 10.40
C LYS A 876 4.18 -1.75 10.93
N GLY A 877 4.05 -2.00 12.23
CA GLY A 877 2.73 -2.31 12.81
C GLY A 877 1.81 -1.09 12.93
N THR A 878 2.31 0.12 12.71
CA THR A 878 1.69 1.36 13.21
C THR A 878 1.10 2.20 12.08
N ILE A 879 -0.16 2.61 12.22
CA ILE A 879 -0.78 3.68 11.41
C ILE A 879 -0.96 4.95 12.23
N ALA A 880 -0.92 6.10 11.54
CA ALA A 880 -1.27 7.37 12.14
C ALA A 880 -2.80 7.49 12.16
N ILE A 881 -3.38 7.57 13.37
CA ILE A 881 -4.83 7.79 13.55
C ILE A 881 -5.21 9.24 13.25
N ALA A 882 -4.29 10.19 13.49
CA ALA A 882 -4.48 11.60 13.21
C ALA A 882 -3.19 12.20 12.63
N GLU A 883 -3.32 13.03 11.60
CA GLU A 883 -2.20 13.73 10.97
C GLU A 883 -1.95 15.08 11.63
N VAL A 884 -0.69 15.36 11.96
CA VAL A 884 -0.24 16.66 12.41
C VAL A 884 -0.21 17.58 11.19
N THR A 885 -0.79 18.76 11.34
CA THR A 885 -0.83 19.74 10.26
C THR A 885 0.55 20.39 10.05
N ARG A 886 0.89 20.68 8.78
CA ARG A 886 2.22 21.19 8.38
C ARG A 886 2.61 22.53 8.99
N ASP A 887 1.68 23.31 9.51
CA ASP A 887 1.94 24.56 10.25
C ASP A 887 2.66 24.30 11.58
N ARG A 888 2.46 23.13 12.20
CA ARG A 888 3.19 22.69 13.40
C ARG A 888 4.50 22.01 13.02
N ARG A 889 5.41 22.77 12.39
CA ARG A 889 6.65 22.31 11.74
C ARG A 889 7.40 21.19 12.46
N GLU A 890 7.67 21.33 13.75
CA GLU A 890 8.47 20.35 14.50
C GLU A 890 7.72 19.05 14.77
N ALA A 891 6.48 19.15 15.23
CA ALA A 891 5.63 17.99 15.47
C ALA A 891 5.30 17.25 14.15
N PHE A 892 5.12 17.99 13.07
CA PHE A 892 4.93 17.44 11.72
C PHE A 892 6.14 16.64 11.26
N VAL A 893 7.35 17.22 11.35
CA VAL A 893 8.59 16.50 11.00
C VAL A 893 8.78 15.26 11.86
N ALA A 894 8.55 15.35 13.17
CA ALA A 894 8.67 14.22 14.07
C ALA A 894 7.71 13.08 13.69
N GLN A 895 6.44 13.40 13.42
CA GLN A 895 5.45 12.41 13.01
C GLN A 895 5.81 11.78 11.65
N GLU A 896 6.21 12.58 10.66
CA GLU A 896 6.60 12.06 9.34
C GLU A 896 7.84 11.15 9.41
N ALA A 897 8.80 11.47 10.28
CA ALA A 897 9.96 10.63 10.53
C ALA A 897 9.59 9.30 11.22
N GLU A 898 8.70 9.34 12.21
CA GLU A 898 8.17 8.15 12.90
C GLU A 898 7.35 7.26 11.95
N ARG A 899 6.62 7.87 11.00
CA ARG A 899 5.86 7.16 9.98
C ARG A 899 6.74 6.56 8.88
N CYS A 900 7.95 7.07 8.67
CA CYS A 900 8.82 6.55 7.63
C CYS A 900 9.21 5.10 7.91
N LEU A 901 8.93 4.22 6.95
CA LEU A 901 9.17 2.77 7.07
C LEU A 901 10.62 2.36 6.75
N GLU A 902 11.46 3.30 6.31
CA GLU A 902 12.87 3.05 5.97
C GLU A 902 13.06 1.79 5.09
N CYS A 903 12.26 1.70 4.02
CA CYS A 903 12.08 0.49 3.19
C CYS A 903 13.38 -0.06 2.56
N ASN A 904 14.43 0.74 2.51
CA ASN A 904 15.77 0.37 2.08
C ASN A 904 16.57 -0.42 3.13
N TYR A 905 16.18 -0.39 4.41
CA TYR A 905 16.82 -1.18 5.48
C TYR A 905 16.04 -2.43 5.85
N VAL A 906 14.70 -2.39 5.79
CA VAL A 906 13.86 -3.57 6.02
C VAL A 906 12.58 -3.44 5.19
N CYS A 907 12.32 -4.36 4.26
CA CYS A 907 11.05 -4.39 3.51
C CYS A 907 9.98 -5.28 4.16
N SER A 908 10.18 -6.60 4.20
CA SER A 908 9.30 -7.63 4.84
C SER A 908 7.79 -7.57 4.58
N LYS A 909 7.32 -6.73 3.65
CA LYS A 909 5.89 -6.52 3.40
C LYS A 909 5.19 -7.81 2.98
N CYS A 910 5.84 -8.66 2.18
CA CYS A 910 5.33 -9.97 1.79
C CYS A 910 5.20 -10.97 2.95
N VAL A 911 5.95 -10.77 4.03
CA VAL A 911 5.88 -11.56 5.29
C VAL A 911 4.72 -11.06 6.14
N ASP A 912 4.57 -9.75 6.27
CA ASP A 912 3.53 -9.11 7.08
C ASP A 912 2.13 -9.42 6.53
N VAL A 913 1.94 -9.29 5.21
CA VAL A 913 0.64 -9.47 4.56
C VAL A 913 0.28 -10.93 4.27
N CYS A 914 1.19 -11.88 4.51
CA CYS A 914 0.91 -13.29 4.25
C CYS A 914 0.05 -13.86 5.39
N PRO A 915 -1.24 -14.18 5.17
CA PRO A 915 -2.07 -14.70 6.24
C PRO A 915 -1.56 -16.05 6.75
N ASN A 916 -1.00 -16.89 5.88
CA ASN A 916 -0.53 -18.23 6.23
C ASN A 916 0.89 -18.29 6.80
N ARG A 917 1.58 -17.13 6.92
CA ARG A 917 3.01 -17.06 7.28
C ARG A 917 3.89 -17.96 6.40
N ALA A 918 3.52 -18.08 5.12
CA ALA A 918 4.26 -18.80 4.09
C ALA A 918 5.49 -18.05 3.60
N ASN A 919 5.58 -16.73 3.83
CA ASN A 919 6.83 -15.99 3.63
C ASN A 919 7.48 -15.73 4.99
N VAL A 920 8.79 -15.96 5.09
CA VAL A 920 9.60 -15.66 6.28
C VAL A 920 10.83 -14.85 5.90
N SER A 921 11.34 -14.04 6.83
CA SER A 921 12.60 -13.29 6.65
C SER A 921 13.63 -13.80 7.65
N ILE A 922 14.78 -14.24 7.16
CA ILE A 922 15.89 -14.75 7.99
C ILE A 922 17.17 -13.95 7.76
N ALA A 923 17.96 -13.76 8.82
CA ALA A 923 19.17 -12.94 8.76
C ALA A 923 20.36 -13.77 8.25
N VAL A 924 20.70 -13.63 6.96
CA VAL A 924 21.76 -14.44 6.34
C VAL A 924 23.03 -13.59 6.12
N PRO A 925 24.17 -13.93 6.74
CA PRO A 925 25.42 -13.22 6.51
C PRO A 925 25.90 -13.31 5.05
N GLY A 926 26.64 -12.30 4.60
CA GLY A 926 27.28 -12.28 3.28
C GLY A 926 26.42 -11.71 2.14
N PHE A 927 25.30 -11.08 2.47
CA PHE A 927 24.40 -10.38 1.52
C PHE A 927 24.36 -8.87 1.80
N GLN A 928 23.90 -8.06 0.83
CA GLN A 928 23.78 -6.61 1.02
C GLN A 928 22.68 -6.27 2.03
N ASN A 929 21.56 -6.97 1.94
CA ASN A 929 20.43 -6.82 2.85
C ASN A 929 20.53 -7.83 3.97
N ARG A 930 20.31 -7.36 5.20
CA ARG A 930 20.44 -8.19 6.41
C ARG A 930 19.55 -9.42 6.36
N TYR A 931 18.28 -9.27 5.98
CA TYR A 931 17.36 -10.39 5.88
C TYR A 931 17.05 -10.77 4.44
N GLN A 932 17.04 -12.07 4.19
CA GLN A 932 16.59 -12.68 2.94
C GLN A 932 15.21 -13.31 3.16
N THR A 933 14.33 -13.14 2.18
CA THR A 933 12.97 -13.70 2.24
C THR A 933 12.94 -15.10 1.64
N LEU A 934 12.42 -16.06 2.40
CA LEU A 934 12.12 -17.41 1.94
C LEU A 934 10.60 -17.59 1.83
N HIS A 935 10.20 -18.40 0.85
CA HIS A 935 8.84 -18.87 0.67
C HIS A 935 8.76 -20.34 1.13
N LEU A 936 7.77 -20.69 1.94
CA LEU A 936 7.52 -22.01 2.49
C LEU A 936 6.32 -22.60 1.75
N ASP A 937 6.61 -23.49 0.80
CA ASP A 937 5.64 -24.00 -0.18
C ASP A 937 4.41 -24.62 0.51
N ALA A 938 4.68 -25.46 1.51
CA ALA A 938 3.67 -26.20 2.27
C ALA A 938 2.59 -25.34 2.94
N TYR A 939 2.79 -24.03 3.13
CA TYR A 939 1.82 -23.16 3.79
C TYR A 939 1.09 -22.24 2.81
N CYS A 940 1.52 -22.21 1.56
CA CYS A 940 0.99 -21.31 0.55
C CYS A 940 -0.22 -21.93 -0.15
N ASN A 941 -1.26 -21.14 -0.35
CA ASN A 941 -2.40 -21.46 -1.22
C ASN A 941 -2.47 -20.53 -2.44
N GLU A 942 -1.36 -19.83 -2.73
CA GLU A 942 -1.25 -18.85 -3.80
C GLU A 942 -2.37 -17.78 -3.82
N CYS A 943 -2.88 -17.37 -2.64
CA CYS A 943 -3.95 -16.37 -2.55
C CYS A 943 -3.66 -15.03 -3.25
N GLY A 944 -2.39 -14.75 -3.57
CA GLY A 944 -1.95 -13.57 -4.33
C GLY A 944 -1.61 -12.35 -3.48
N ASN A 945 -1.98 -12.36 -2.19
CA ASN A 945 -1.89 -11.15 -1.36
C ASN A 945 -0.45 -10.60 -1.23
N CYS A 946 0.56 -11.47 -1.13
CA CYS A 946 1.96 -11.02 -1.06
C CYS A 946 2.48 -10.43 -2.39
N ALA A 947 1.94 -10.85 -3.53
CA ALA A 947 2.26 -10.26 -4.83
C ALA A 947 1.61 -8.89 -4.99
N GLN A 948 0.40 -8.71 -4.48
CA GLN A 948 -0.33 -7.44 -4.56
C GLN A 948 0.43 -6.26 -3.95
N PHE A 949 1.15 -6.54 -2.86
CA PHE A 949 1.89 -5.55 -2.11
C PHE A 949 3.39 -5.49 -2.44
N CYS A 950 3.90 -6.40 -3.29
CA CYS A 950 5.30 -6.38 -3.68
C CYS A 950 5.58 -5.14 -4.56
N PRO A 951 6.56 -4.28 -4.22
CA PRO A 951 6.88 -3.13 -5.06
C PRO A 951 7.67 -3.51 -6.31
N TRP A 952 8.16 -4.73 -6.43
CA TRP A 952 8.87 -5.19 -7.63
C TRP A 952 7.91 -5.85 -8.62
N GLN A 953 8.29 -5.91 -9.89
CA GLN A 953 7.59 -6.73 -10.86
C GLN A 953 7.86 -8.22 -10.58
N GLY A 954 7.00 -8.84 -9.80
CA GLY A 954 7.11 -10.24 -9.43
C GLY A 954 6.15 -10.66 -8.33
N LYS A 955 6.13 -11.96 -8.06
CA LYS A 955 5.26 -12.64 -7.12
C LYS A 955 6.13 -13.31 -6.07
N PRO A 956 6.17 -12.82 -4.81
CA PRO A 956 7.03 -13.40 -3.78
C PRO A 956 6.83 -14.91 -3.57
N TYR A 957 5.60 -15.42 -3.68
CA TYR A 957 5.31 -16.85 -3.55
C TYR A 957 5.83 -17.71 -4.72
N LYS A 958 6.29 -17.10 -5.81
CA LYS A 958 6.78 -17.78 -7.01
C LYS A 958 8.27 -17.51 -7.28
N ASP A 959 8.68 -16.26 -7.13
CA ASP A 959 9.99 -15.80 -7.59
C ASP A 959 11.04 -15.77 -6.46
N LYS A 960 10.62 -15.90 -5.19
CA LYS A 960 11.55 -16.05 -4.05
C LYS A 960 11.98 -17.50 -3.85
N ILE A 961 13.10 -17.65 -3.14
CA ILE A 961 13.66 -18.94 -2.76
C ILE A 961 12.61 -19.74 -2.01
N THR A 962 12.15 -20.82 -2.62
CA THR A 962 11.15 -21.71 -2.06
C THR A 962 11.81 -22.86 -1.31
N VAL A 963 11.38 -23.08 -0.07
CA VAL A 963 11.70 -24.25 0.74
C VAL A 963 10.57 -25.24 0.56
N PHE A 964 10.91 -26.41 0.02
CA PHE A 964 9.95 -27.50 -0.19
C PHE A 964 10.09 -28.51 0.94
N SER A 965 8.96 -29.04 1.41
CA SER A 965 8.92 -30.09 2.43
C SER A 965 8.76 -31.49 1.84
N LEU A 966 8.29 -31.61 0.58
CA LEU A 966 8.06 -32.89 -0.10
C LEU A 966 8.75 -32.90 -1.47
N ALA A 967 9.35 -34.05 -1.81
CA ALA A 967 9.96 -34.28 -3.12
C ALA A 967 8.96 -34.07 -4.28
N GLN A 968 7.70 -34.48 -4.10
CA GLN A 968 6.66 -34.32 -5.12
C GLN A 968 6.36 -32.84 -5.39
N ASP A 969 6.28 -32.01 -4.35
CA ASP A 969 6.00 -30.58 -4.50
C ASP A 969 7.20 -29.86 -5.15
N PHE A 970 8.44 -30.24 -4.80
CA PHE A 970 9.63 -29.80 -5.52
C PHE A 970 9.57 -30.19 -7.00
N ALA A 971 9.25 -31.44 -7.33
CA ALA A 971 9.17 -31.91 -8.71
C ALA A 971 8.08 -31.20 -9.54
N ASN A 972 6.96 -30.87 -8.92
CA ASN A 972 5.80 -30.25 -9.57
C ASN A 972 5.86 -28.72 -9.63
N SER A 973 6.90 -28.09 -9.09
CA SER A 973 7.08 -26.64 -9.08
C SER A 973 8.17 -26.19 -10.04
N SER A 974 8.08 -24.95 -10.53
CA SER A 974 9.15 -24.28 -11.29
C SER A 974 9.89 -23.24 -10.45
N ASN A 975 9.50 -23.02 -9.20
CA ASN A 975 10.08 -21.98 -8.36
C ASN A 975 11.57 -22.25 -8.10
N PRO A 976 12.41 -21.20 -8.04
CA PRO A 976 13.77 -21.34 -7.53
C PRO A 976 13.72 -21.71 -6.06
N GLY A 977 14.55 -22.64 -5.61
CA GLY A 977 14.39 -23.19 -4.26
C GLY A 977 15.15 -24.48 -4.02
N PHE A 978 14.83 -25.14 -2.91
CA PHE A 978 15.47 -26.38 -2.52
C PHE A 978 14.60 -27.30 -1.67
N PHE A 979 14.92 -28.58 -1.72
CA PHE A 979 14.35 -29.67 -0.90
C PHE A 979 15.52 -30.43 -0.27
N VAL A 980 15.45 -30.69 1.03
CA VAL A 980 16.48 -31.44 1.77
C VAL A 980 15.95 -32.84 2.07
N GLU A 981 16.72 -33.86 1.71
CA GLU A 981 16.44 -35.27 1.96
C GLU A 981 17.69 -35.93 2.52
N ASP A 982 17.66 -36.29 3.81
CA ASP A 982 18.80 -36.86 4.54
C ASP A 982 20.09 -36.03 4.40
N ASP A 983 21.13 -36.60 3.79
CA ASP A 983 22.45 -36.00 3.54
C ASP A 983 22.55 -35.31 2.16
N SER A 984 21.41 -35.12 1.50
CA SER A 984 21.31 -34.66 0.12
C SER A 984 20.39 -33.44 0.03
N VAL A 985 20.72 -32.51 -0.89
CA VAL A 985 19.89 -31.34 -1.17
C VAL A 985 19.66 -31.20 -2.67
N HIS A 986 18.38 -31.19 -3.04
CA HIS A 986 17.92 -30.87 -4.38
C HIS A 986 17.77 -29.36 -4.49
N VAL A 987 18.44 -28.75 -5.45
CA VAL A 987 18.47 -27.29 -5.64
C VAL A 987 17.94 -26.97 -7.04
N ARG A 988 17.06 -25.98 -7.16
CA ARG A 988 16.57 -25.46 -8.46
C ARG A 988 16.82 -23.96 -8.58
N GLN A 989 17.34 -23.55 -9.73
CA GLN A 989 17.50 -22.14 -10.12
C GLN A 989 17.63 -22.04 -11.65
N ASN A 990 16.98 -21.04 -12.26
CA ASN A 990 17.02 -20.80 -13.72
C ASN A 990 16.72 -22.06 -14.55
N GLU A 991 15.67 -22.80 -14.18
CA GLU A 991 15.23 -24.05 -14.84
C GLU A 991 16.21 -25.24 -14.76
N HIS A 992 17.36 -25.07 -14.11
CA HIS A 992 18.32 -26.15 -13.86
C HIS A 992 18.14 -26.71 -12.45
N THR A 993 18.43 -28.01 -12.30
CA THR A 993 18.40 -28.72 -11.01
C THR A 993 19.74 -29.36 -10.71
N TRP A 994 20.16 -29.27 -9.46
CA TRP A 994 21.38 -29.90 -8.93
C TRP A 994 21.03 -30.81 -7.75
N LEU A 995 21.75 -31.91 -7.64
CA LEU A 995 21.77 -32.75 -6.45
C LEU A 995 23.13 -32.57 -5.78
N LEU A 996 23.13 -32.00 -4.58
CA LEU A 996 24.36 -31.71 -3.82
C LEU A 996 24.35 -32.51 -2.51
N LYS A 997 25.53 -32.72 -1.93
CA LYS A 997 25.66 -33.34 -0.60
C LYS A 997 25.81 -32.27 0.46
N ILE A 998 25.09 -32.45 1.57
CA ILE A 998 25.15 -31.58 2.75
C ILE A 998 25.47 -32.43 3.97
N ASP A 999 26.49 -32.04 4.74
CA ASP A 999 26.84 -32.73 5.99
C ASP A 999 26.03 -32.23 7.19
N ASP A 1000 26.17 -32.89 8.34
CA ASP A 1000 25.48 -32.53 9.59
C ASP A 1000 25.83 -31.12 10.09
N SER A 1001 26.98 -30.58 9.68
CA SER A 1001 27.38 -29.21 9.98
C SER A 1001 26.72 -28.22 9.01
N GLY A 1002 25.92 -28.67 8.05
CA GLY A 1002 25.33 -27.86 6.99
C GLY A 1002 26.33 -27.38 5.96
N HIS A 1003 27.51 -28.01 5.82
CA HIS A 1003 28.47 -27.70 4.77
C HIS A 1003 28.12 -28.45 3.47
N ILE A 1004 28.16 -27.74 2.35
CA ILE A 1004 27.91 -28.27 1.01
C ILE A 1004 29.23 -28.29 0.23
N ALA A 1005 29.65 -29.46 -0.23
CA ALA A 1005 30.84 -29.63 -1.05
C ALA A 1005 30.54 -29.35 -2.54
N ASP A 1006 31.59 -29.01 -3.31
CA ASP A 1006 31.54 -28.87 -4.77
C ASP A 1006 30.43 -27.93 -5.30
N VAL A 1007 30.20 -26.82 -4.58
CA VAL A 1007 29.14 -25.85 -4.89
C VAL A 1007 29.30 -25.27 -6.30
N PRO A 1008 28.34 -25.47 -7.21
CA PRO A 1008 28.41 -24.86 -8.54
C PRO A 1008 28.34 -23.32 -8.45
N PRO A 1009 29.12 -22.58 -9.27
CA PRO A 1009 29.10 -21.12 -9.24
C PRO A 1009 27.70 -20.51 -9.40
N ALA A 1010 26.84 -21.14 -10.21
CA ALA A 1010 25.48 -20.68 -10.49
C ALA A 1010 24.55 -20.64 -9.27
N VAL A 1011 24.80 -21.46 -8.24
CA VAL A 1011 23.94 -21.60 -7.05
C VAL A 1011 24.66 -21.27 -5.74
N THR A 1012 25.79 -20.54 -5.82
CA THR A 1012 26.62 -20.23 -4.64
C THR A 1012 25.84 -19.50 -3.54
N ASP A 1013 25.07 -18.47 -3.91
CA ASP A 1013 24.27 -17.72 -2.95
C ASP A 1013 23.13 -18.54 -2.36
N LEU A 1014 22.50 -19.40 -3.18
CA LEU A 1014 21.46 -20.31 -2.73
C LEU A 1014 22.02 -21.35 -1.75
N CYS A 1015 23.19 -21.93 -2.03
CA CYS A 1015 23.87 -22.85 -1.13
C CYS A 1015 24.29 -22.20 0.20
N ARG A 1016 24.66 -20.91 0.18
CA ARG A 1016 24.91 -20.14 1.41
C ARG A 1016 23.65 -20.04 2.28
N ILE A 1017 22.50 -19.76 1.66
CA ILE A 1017 21.20 -19.71 2.33
C ILE A 1017 20.81 -21.09 2.85
N ILE A 1018 20.92 -22.15 2.04
CA ILE A 1018 20.63 -23.54 2.44
C ILE A 1018 21.47 -23.93 3.66
N SER A 1019 22.77 -23.69 3.61
CA SER A 1019 23.70 -23.99 4.72
C SER A 1019 23.29 -23.23 5.99
N HIS A 1020 22.89 -21.97 5.85
CA HIS A 1020 22.45 -21.15 6.98
C HIS A 1020 21.12 -21.63 7.57
N VAL A 1021 20.15 -22.00 6.72
CA VAL A 1021 18.87 -22.60 7.13
C VAL A 1021 19.10 -23.91 7.85
N HIS A 1022 19.93 -24.80 7.31
CA HIS A 1022 20.23 -26.10 7.92
C HIS A 1022 20.83 -25.95 9.33
N ARG A 1023 21.70 -24.95 9.53
CA ARG A 1023 22.39 -24.71 10.81
C ARG A 1023 21.53 -24.00 11.86
N ASN A 1024 20.81 -22.95 11.45
CA ASN A 1024 20.19 -22.00 12.38
C ASN A 1024 18.66 -21.99 12.33
N HIS A 1025 18.07 -22.54 11.26
CA HIS A 1025 16.63 -22.53 11.01
C HIS A 1025 16.13 -23.91 10.59
N ARG A 1026 16.71 -24.98 11.14
CA ARG A 1026 16.37 -26.37 10.76
C ARG A 1026 14.89 -26.68 10.94
N TYR A 1027 14.24 -26.00 11.88
CA TYR A 1027 12.80 -26.06 12.10
C TYR A 1027 11.94 -25.62 10.89
N LEU A 1028 12.51 -24.95 9.88
CA LEU A 1028 11.84 -24.63 8.62
C LEU A 1028 11.86 -25.80 7.61
N LEU A 1029 12.68 -26.83 7.89
CA LEU A 1029 12.82 -28.04 7.06
C LEU A 1029 11.98 -29.21 7.59
N GLY A 1030 11.11 -28.96 8.58
CA GLY A 1030 10.28 -29.99 9.20
C GLY A 1030 9.33 -30.66 8.22
N GLY A 1031 8.95 -31.90 8.54
CA GLY A 1031 8.02 -32.69 7.74
C GLY A 1031 6.60 -32.11 7.75
N VAL A 1032 5.84 -32.39 6.70
CA VAL A 1032 4.43 -32.02 6.56
C VAL A 1032 3.61 -33.24 6.16
N GLU A 1033 2.29 -33.19 6.38
CA GLU A 1033 1.38 -34.24 5.93
C GLU A 1033 1.25 -34.24 4.39
N ALA A 1034 1.15 -35.44 3.81
CA ALA A 1034 1.07 -35.67 2.37
C ALA A 1034 -0.28 -35.29 1.73
#